data_AF-A0A0S7Y072-F1
#
_entry.id   AF-A0A0S7Y072-F1
#
_cell.length_a   1.000
_cell.length_b   1.000
_cell.length_c   1.000
_cell.angle_alpha   90.00
_cell.angle_beta   90.00
_cell.angle_gamma   90.00
#
_symmetry.space_group_name_H-M   'P 1'
#
loop_
_entity.id
_entity.type
_entity.pdbx_description
1 polymer ?
#
loop_
_entity_poly.entity_id
_entity_poly.type
_entity_poly.pdbx_seq_one_letter_code
_entity_poly.pdbx_strand_id
1 'polypeptide(L)'
;MNNRAVVKNRSVSLTPQQRKNKVPICLEQAPGIIIHPSFCCPQIMKQSDPLTSYLLGTKVLMLDYFPKALKNSALPPLDQIPEKGGEWICGRINRMLHVRSWEQVKHQPKNYKQITQQEKPWFPTNKEAGKNIICTFLTQIGEDTENGDTTTDKVILKDSNENIIGKLRTSTIQFYAENGYKYLFRVEIRNHNLESNKLYDLCWIILDEQACWENSPDSDNHINPLLDIQDTLIRKAVSEYRAPQKNAYKINQNQISVDESNPIQSYHPVYITDKKTLKIGHLTDIHISSRHFVFKNNKNKAQLIMNNSQNIADMVHSSHQSTEELIQQIQQQNIDILMITGDFQDYSRNIDPNSVDIKNTGSIWTELNLNRIRDSERINKTHPYGIDDTLVFSLIKKFYDDYQKPIYLVTGNHDSYEYPYGISPRLGTLRANEGIPGDHNLTISEAILMFGPGYKDILKETKAITPEQVGNFRTWFGDFTPWCSDWFYHVFTPLSDFVIHRDKQTLIGLGWGDEEGLLEPDFFPVAEYALTNLQMKLIANAQKHNKQCLIFMHPTIVSYQGDYPLSKQGKIESKPNTYSLGTFKKLRPEFFKNYLFSNKKYYILSGHSHRSGLYEINTDMTTKGYSLESATGQLKKFGDKTRIIVTGSSGPIPVQNLNGEMQGYGWDIPTATIIDFSNGETIKVLKANNETAKPRFAVAMDYYDLIGNGVFHGKDTTSASYLSTDKLSQEQTLYDFDLDLDKKGFISSKDDPYTFTAKLDDGLPDVRFIEKITFYGYKGDKQFFKVSSEITAIDKTIQLIFNPFEFNNCMLKAIEQVIFLSIKFNNNLLNIPGFKQYNFDSSWEIRIQVDKRINGGYRIRRHATHGEIPNFRWYNEEFPNEYPYDKDLPK
;
A
#
# COMPACT_ATOMS: atom_id res chain seq x y z
N MET A 1 33.29 -41.14 32.21
CA MET A 1 34.72 -41.10 31.85
C MET A 1 34.92 -40.05 30.78
N ASN A 2 35.82 -39.11 31.04
CA ASN A 2 36.12 -37.94 30.22
C ASN A 2 36.75 -38.31 28.88
N ASN A 3 36.37 -37.61 27.81
CA ASN A 3 37.28 -37.31 26.70
C ASN A 3 36.96 -35.91 26.14
N ARG A 4 37.62 -34.90 26.72
CA ARG A 4 37.78 -33.56 26.13
C ARG A 4 38.90 -33.65 25.10
N ALA A 5 38.57 -33.56 23.82
CA ALA A 5 39.55 -33.26 22.79
C ALA A 5 39.88 -31.77 22.84
N VAL A 6 41.11 -31.46 23.26
CA VAL A 6 41.70 -30.12 23.21
C VAL A 6 42.07 -29.83 21.76
N VAL A 7 41.29 -28.99 21.08
CA VAL A 7 41.69 -28.42 19.79
C VAL A 7 42.65 -27.27 20.06
N LYS A 8 43.93 -27.49 19.71
CA LYS A 8 44.97 -26.44 19.74
C LYS A 8 44.76 -25.49 18.55
N ASN A 9 44.39 -24.25 18.82
CA ASN A 9 44.49 -23.14 17.87
C ASN A 9 45.95 -23.00 17.41
N ARG A 10 46.24 -23.31 16.15
CA ARG A 10 47.49 -22.91 15.49
C ARG A 10 47.31 -21.49 14.95
N SER A 11 47.75 -20.51 15.74
CA SER A 11 47.98 -19.15 15.25
C SER A 11 49.14 -19.18 14.24
N VAL A 12 48.90 -18.66 13.04
CA VAL A 12 49.99 -18.37 12.09
C VAL A 12 50.79 -17.21 12.68
N SER A 13 52.02 -17.48 13.15
CA SER A 13 52.87 -16.47 13.77
C SER A 13 53.46 -15.53 12.73
N LEU A 14 52.86 -14.34 12.57
CA LEU A 14 53.51 -13.23 11.86
C LEU A 14 54.73 -12.73 12.64
N THR A 15 55.83 -12.49 11.93
CA THR A 15 57.10 -12.00 12.50
C THR A 15 56.93 -10.61 13.14
N PRO A 16 57.74 -10.24 14.16
CA PRO A 16 57.66 -8.93 14.82
C PRO A 16 57.80 -7.72 13.87
N GLN A 17 58.50 -7.87 12.75
CA GLN A 17 58.64 -6.86 11.71
C GLN A 17 57.34 -6.68 10.89
N GLN A 18 56.59 -7.76 10.64
CA GLN A 18 55.30 -7.73 9.93
C GLN A 18 54.16 -7.15 10.78
N ARG A 19 54.28 -7.15 12.11
CA ARG A 19 53.29 -6.57 13.04
C ARG A 19 53.31 -5.04 13.10
N LYS A 20 54.34 -4.37 12.58
CA LYS A 20 54.53 -2.93 12.82
C LYS A 20 53.88 -1.97 11.83
N ASN A 21 53.45 -2.39 10.62
CA ASN A 21 53.00 -1.43 9.59
C ASN A 21 51.81 -1.86 8.71
N LYS A 22 51.11 -2.95 9.03
CA LYS A 22 49.83 -3.31 8.39
C LYS A 22 48.91 -3.91 9.44
N VAL A 23 47.65 -3.48 9.51
CA VAL A 23 46.62 -4.12 10.34
C VAL A 23 46.20 -5.40 9.63
N PRO A 24 46.56 -6.61 10.11
CA PRO A 24 45.97 -7.84 9.59
C PRO A 24 44.49 -7.89 10.01
N ILE A 25 43.61 -8.31 9.12
CA ILE A 25 42.24 -8.71 9.45
C ILE A 25 42.38 -9.97 10.32
N CYS A 26 42.25 -9.84 11.64
CA CYS A 26 42.38 -10.94 12.60
C CYS A 26 41.02 -11.18 13.27
N LEU A 27 40.60 -12.45 13.29
CA LEU A 27 39.23 -12.97 13.22
C LEU A 27 38.57 -13.33 14.56
N GLU A 28 38.78 -12.55 15.62
CA GLU A 28 37.97 -12.74 16.83
C GLU A 28 36.59 -12.08 16.61
N GLN A 29 35.52 -12.89 16.57
CA GLN A 29 34.19 -12.45 16.17
C GLN A 29 33.53 -11.59 17.27
N ALA A 30 33.24 -10.32 16.96
CA ALA A 30 32.34 -9.47 17.74
C ALA A 30 31.22 -8.99 16.81
N PRO A 31 30.10 -9.74 16.72
CA PRO A 31 29.04 -9.42 15.77
C PRO A 31 28.33 -8.10 16.15
N GLY A 32 28.05 -7.30 15.12
CA GLY A 32 27.24 -6.08 15.17
C GLY A 32 26.20 -6.10 14.04
N ILE A 33 25.08 -5.44 14.27
CA ILE A 33 23.95 -5.28 13.34
C ILE A 33 23.73 -3.78 13.15
N ILE A 34 23.56 -3.32 11.92
CA ILE A 34 23.30 -1.92 11.61
C ILE A 34 21.79 -1.68 11.66
N ILE A 35 21.35 -0.77 12.52
CA ILE A 35 19.94 -0.38 12.69
C ILE A 35 19.61 0.90 11.92
N HIS A 36 20.57 1.81 11.81
CA HIS A 36 20.47 3.00 10.97
C HIS A 36 21.87 3.36 10.44
N PRO A 37 22.04 3.68 9.14
CA PRO A 37 21.03 3.65 8.07
C PRO A 37 20.43 2.27 7.82
N SER A 38 19.25 2.23 7.23
CA SER A 38 18.52 1.01 6.85
C SER A 38 17.91 1.18 5.44
N PHE A 39 17.49 0.08 4.82
CA PHE A 39 17.13 0.02 3.40
C PHE A 39 16.14 1.10 2.97
N CYS A 40 15.09 1.34 3.76
CA CYS A 40 14.06 2.37 3.53
C CYS A 40 14.07 3.47 4.59
N CYS A 41 15.19 3.66 5.27
CA CYS A 41 15.49 4.86 6.04
C CYS A 41 17.00 5.16 5.95
N PRO A 42 17.50 5.47 4.73
CA PRO A 42 18.91 5.69 4.49
C PRO A 42 19.41 6.97 5.16
N GLN A 43 20.73 7.09 5.31
CA GLN A 43 21.35 8.32 5.79
C GLN A 43 21.58 9.27 4.62
N ILE A 44 21.16 10.53 4.75
CA ILE A 44 21.53 11.60 3.81
C ILE A 44 22.43 12.60 4.53
N MET A 45 23.63 12.81 4.01
CA MET A 45 24.64 13.65 4.65
C MET A 45 25.46 14.43 3.63
N LYS A 46 26.16 15.49 4.07
CA LYS A 46 27.15 16.15 3.22
C LYS A 46 28.45 15.38 3.23
N GLN A 47 29.31 15.67 2.26
CA GLN A 47 30.64 15.07 2.19
C GLN A 47 31.52 15.41 3.42
N SER A 48 31.32 16.57 4.04
CA SER A 48 32.09 17.01 5.21
C SER A 48 31.57 16.47 6.54
N ASP A 49 30.34 15.96 6.57
CA ASP A 49 29.70 15.52 7.81
C ASP A 49 30.29 14.18 8.26
N PRO A 50 30.31 13.86 9.57
CA PRO A 50 30.66 12.51 10.01
C PRO A 50 29.64 11.48 9.52
N LEU A 51 30.12 10.37 8.96
CA LEU A 51 29.29 9.22 8.65
C LEU A 51 28.81 8.61 9.97
N THR A 52 27.51 8.49 10.17
CA THR A 52 26.93 8.11 11.47
C THR A 52 26.10 6.86 11.30
N SER A 53 26.43 5.82 12.07
CA SER A 53 25.67 4.57 12.12
C SER A 53 25.27 4.22 13.54
N TYR A 54 24.15 3.53 13.68
CA TYR A 54 23.63 3.00 14.93
C TYR A 54 23.69 1.50 14.86
N LEU A 55 24.36 0.90 15.84
CA LEU A 55 24.66 -0.53 15.85
C LEU A 55 24.07 -1.20 17.08
N LEU A 56 23.46 -2.37 16.91
CA LEU A 56 23.29 -3.30 18.01
C LEU A 56 24.47 -4.27 18.04
N GLY A 57 25.16 -4.30 19.18
CA GLY A 57 26.26 -5.21 19.43
C GLY A 57 25.87 -6.33 20.39
N THR A 58 26.63 -7.42 20.31
CA THR A 58 26.58 -8.49 21.31
C THR A 58 27.42 -8.16 22.54
N LYS A 59 27.36 -9.02 23.55
CA LYS A 59 28.21 -8.92 24.75
C LYS A 59 29.70 -8.86 24.41
N VAL A 60 30.14 -9.50 23.33
CA VAL A 60 31.56 -9.46 22.90
C VAL A 60 31.95 -8.05 22.45
N LEU A 61 31.12 -7.39 21.65
CA LEU A 61 31.37 -6.01 21.23
C LEU A 61 31.38 -5.06 22.43
N MET A 62 30.53 -5.32 23.43
CA MET A 62 30.52 -4.56 24.68
C MET A 62 31.79 -4.76 25.53
N LEU A 63 32.33 -5.98 25.57
CA LEU A 63 33.62 -6.24 26.23
C LEU A 63 34.79 -5.53 25.51
N ASP A 64 34.74 -5.42 24.19
CA ASP A 64 35.69 -4.62 23.42
C ASP A 64 35.56 -3.12 23.67
N TYR A 65 34.33 -2.64 23.91
CA TYR A 65 34.07 -1.26 24.31
C TYR A 65 34.70 -0.93 25.67
N PHE A 66 34.66 -1.88 26.60
CA PHE A 66 35.24 -1.74 27.95
C PHE A 66 36.21 -2.88 28.30
N PRO A 67 37.46 -2.86 27.77
CA PRO A 67 38.41 -3.96 27.92
C PRO A 67 38.80 -4.26 29.39
N LYS A 68 38.59 -3.32 30.32
CA LYS A 68 38.83 -3.54 31.75
C LYS A 68 37.88 -4.59 32.36
N ALA A 69 36.67 -4.78 31.80
CA ALA A 69 35.73 -5.84 32.22
C ALA A 69 36.18 -7.25 31.83
N LEU A 70 37.07 -7.40 30.83
CA LEU A 70 37.62 -8.72 30.44
C LEU A 70 38.35 -9.41 31.59
N LYS A 71 38.90 -8.66 32.54
CA LYS A 71 39.60 -9.22 33.71
C LYS A 71 38.66 -9.86 34.75
N ASN A 72 37.40 -9.43 34.81
CA ASN A 72 36.45 -9.84 35.85
C ASN A 72 35.24 -10.64 35.31
N SER A 73 35.14 -10.82 33.98
CA SER A 73 34.03 -11.51 33.29
C SER A 73 32.62 -10.96 33.59
N ALA A 74 32.53 -9.77 34.20
CA ALA A 74 31.30 -9.06 34.52
C ALA A 74 31.36 -7.64 33.95
N LEU A 75 30.26 -7.19 33.36
CA LEU A 75 30.11 -5.79 32.94
C LEU A 75 29.92 -4.93 34.21
N PRO A 76 30.52 -3.74 34.27
CA PRO A 76 30.22 -2.80 35.34
C PRO A 76 28.77 -2.30 35.23
N PRO A 77 28.20 -1.75 36.31
CA PRO A 77 26.94 -1.01 36.27
C PRO A 77 26.92 0.03 35.12
N LEU A 78 25.75 0.22 34.48
CA LEU A 78 25.61 1.07 33.28
C LEU A 78 26.11 2.51 33.50
N ASP A 79 25.95 3.05 34.71
CA ASP A 79 26.40 4.39 35.12
C ASP A 79 27.93 4.52 35.24
N GLN A 80 28.66 3.41 35.23
CA GLN A 80 30.12 3.37 35.29
C GLN A 80 30.78 3.13 33.92
N ILE A 81 29.98 3.01 32.87
CA ILE A 81 30.45 2.79 31.50
C ILE A 81 30.88 4.15 30.92
N PRO A 82 32.12 4.28 30.40
CA PRO A 82 32.56 5.54 29.82
C PRO A 82 31.68 5.90 28.61
N GLU A 83 31.41 7.19 28.44
CA GLU A 83 30.59 7.70 27.32
C GLU A 83 31.21 7.42 25.95
N LYS A 84 32.55 7.31 25.88
CA LYS A 84 33.31 7.07 24.64
C LYS A 84 34.18 5.84 24.77
N GLY A 85 34.13 5.01 23.73
CA GLY A 85 34.95 3.82 23.59
C GLY A 85 36.44 4.15 23.37
N GLY A 86 37.31 3.22 23.76
CA GLY A 86 38.76 3.35 23.56
C GLY A 86 39.24 2.93 22.16
N GLU A 87 40.57 3.01 21.94
CA GLU A 87 41.20 2.64 20.66
C GLU A 87 40.89 1.20 20.20
N TRP A 88 40.60 0.30 21.14
CA TRP A 88 40.35 -1.12 20.84
C TRP A 88 39.04 -1.31 20.06
N ILE A 89 37.92 -0.77 20.55
CA ILE A 89 36.62 -0.84 19.86
C ILE A 89 36.65 -0.07 18.55
N CYS A 90 37.28 1.11 18.50
CA CYS A 90 37.44 1.87 17.27
C CYS A 90 38.25 1.08 16.23
N GLY A 91 39.32 0.41 16.66
CA GLY A 91 40.09 -0.48 15.81
C GLY A 91 39.27 -1.67 15.31
N ARG A 92 38.33 -2.21 16.10
CA ARG A 92 37.45 -3.29 15.66
C ARG A 92 36.41 -2.84 14.65
N ILE A 93 35.74 -1.72 14.91
CA ILE A 93 34.81 -1.10 13.96
C ILE A 93 35.51 -0.83 12.63
N ASN A 94 36.72 -0.27 12.66
CA ASN A 94 37.53 -0.02 11.46
C ASN A 94 37.80 -1.27 10.59
N ARG A 95 37.78 -2.47 11.18
CA ARG A 95 38.02 -3.73 10.48
C ARG A 95 36.76 -4.45 10.02
N MET A 96 35.59 -4.11 10.58
CA MET A 96 34.35 -4.88 10.38
C MET A 96 33.26 -4.05 9.69
N LEU A 97 33.22 -2.74 9.91
CA LEU A 97 32.26 -1.86 9.24
C LEU A 97 32.86 -1.38 7.93
N HIS A 98 32.27 -1.77 6.81
CA HIS A 98 32.75 -1.46 5.47
C HIS A 98 31.75 -0.58 4.72
N VAL A 99 32.22 0.10 3.67
CA VAL A 99 31.40 0.90 2.76
C VAL A 99 31.66 0.49 1.32
N ARG A 100 30.60 0.36 0.54
CA ARG A 100 30.66 0.04 -0.89
C ARG A 100 29.86 1.08 -1.66
N SER A 101 30.30 1.43 -2.86
CA SER A 101 29.40 2.14 -3.78
C SER A 101 28.24 1.21 -4.16
N TRP A 102 27.07 1.76 -4.43
CA TRP A 102 25.92 0.94 -4.81
C TRP A 102 26.17 0.10 -6.08
N GLU A 103 26.99 0.61 -7.02
CA GLU A 103 27.45 -0.16 -8.19
C GLU A 103 28.22 -1.43 -7.83
N GLN A 104 29.03 -1.39 -6.76
CA GLN A 104 29.73 -2.57 -6.26
C GLN A 104 28.77 -3.54 -5.55
N VAL A 105 27.72 -3.03 -4.90
CA VAL A 105 26.66 -3.85 -4.30
C VAL A 105 25.88 -4.60 -5.39
N LYS A 106 25.50 -3.90 -6.46
CA LYS A 106 24.77 -4.47 -7.61
C LYS A 106 25.56 -5.59 -8.31
N HIS A 107 26.87 -5.45 -8.41
CA HIS A 107 27.77 -6.39 -9.11
C HIS A 107 28.66 -7.19 -8.16
N GLN A 108 28.20 -7.43 -6.92
CA GLN A 108 29.06 -7.97 -5.87
C GLN A 108 29.73 -9.29 -6.32
N PRO A 109 31.07 -9.42 -6.18
CA PRO A 109 31.77 -10.61 -6.62
C PRO A 109 31.29 -11.84 -5.84
N LYS A 110 30.97 -12.94 -6.53
CA LYS A 110 30.58 -14.22 -5.89
C LYS A 110 31.75 -14.97 -5.22
N ASN A 111 32.98 -14.43 -5.28
CA ASN A 111 34.19 -15.12 -4.83
C ASN A 111 34.92 -14.37 -3.71
N TYR A 112 35.09 -15.05 -2.58
CA TYR A 112 35.85 -14.66 -1.41
C TYR A 112 37.18 -13.93 -1.68
N LYS A 113 38.00 -14.46 -2.61
CA LYS A 113 39.35 -13.94 -2.88
C LYS A 113 39.31 -12.57 -3.55
N GLN A 114 38.25 -12.27 -4.30
CA GLN A 114 38.07 -10.97 -4.94
C GLN A 114 37.55 -9.95 -3.94
N ILE A 115 36.63 -10.35 -3.05
CA ILE A 115 36.08 -9.46 -2.02
C ILE A 115 37.14 -9.09 -0.98
N THR A 116 37.91 -10.05 -0.46
CA THR A 116 38.97 -9.76 0.54
C THR A 116 40.13 -8.91 0.00
N GLN A 117 40.33 -8.86 -1.33
CA GLN A 117 41.27 -7.93 -1.96
C GLN A 117 40.71 -6.51 -2.08
N GLN A 118 39.39 -6.37 -2.16
CA GLN A 118 38.69 -5.10 -2.31
C GLN A 118 38.38 -4.46 -0.95
N GLU A 119 38.12 -5.26 0.09
CA GLU A 119 37.79 -4.78 1.42
C GLU A 119 39.03 -4.35 2.20
N LYS A 120 39.10 -3.06 2.54
CA LYS A 120 40.19 -2.47 3.34
C LYS A 120 39.60 -1.70 4.52
N PRO A 121 40.28 -1.71 5.68
CA PRO A 121 39.93 -0.82 6.77
C PRO A 121 39.94 0.64 6.32
N TRP A 122 39.04 1.46 6.88
CA TRP A 122 38.97 2.90 6.60
C TRP A 122 40.30 3.61 6.89
N PHE A 123 40.94 3.21 7.98
CA PHE A 123 42.21 3.76 8.43
C PHE A 123 43.27 2.67 8.50
N PRO A 124 44.52 2.96 8.10
CA PRO A 124 45.61 1.99 8.04
C PRO A 124 46.06 1.46 9.41
N THR A 125 45.74 2.13 10.53
CA THR A 125 46.13 1.71 11.88
C THR A 125 45.01 1.89 12.92
N ASN A 126 45.01 1.09 13.99
CA ASN A 126 44.07 1.27 15.11
C ASN A 126 44.23 2.64 15.80
N LYS A 127 45.44 3.20 15.80
CA LYS A 127 45.71 4.53 16.36
C LYS A 127 45.05 5.64 15.53
N GLU A 128 45.08 5.52 14.20
CA GLU A 128 44.34 6.43 13.32
C GLU A 128 42.84 6.22 13.40
N ALA A 129 42.40 4.95 13.50
CA ALA A 129 40.99 4.65 13.78
C ALA A 129 40.52 5.30 15.09
N GLY A 130 41.29 5.23 16.18
CA GLY A 130 40.97 5.88 17.45
C GLY A 130 40.89 7.42 17.39
N LYS A 131 41.48 8.06 16.37
CA LYS A 131 41.36 9.51 16.14
C LYS A 131 40.15 9.89 15.31
N ASN A 132 39.73 9.02 14.39
CA ASN A 132 38.72 9.34 13.38
C ASN A 132 37.38 8.62 13.60
N ILE A 133 37.35 7.56 14.40
CA ILE A 133 36.15 6.81 14.75
C ILE A 133 35.80 7.09 16.21
N ILE A 134 34.56 7.51 16.44
CA ILE A 134 34.00 7.70 17.78
C ILE A 134 32.90 6.66 17.95
N CYS A 135 33.02 5.84 18.99
CA CYS A 135 31.96 4.90 19.38
C CYS A 135 31.41 5.34 20.74
N THR A 136 30.10 5.60 20.79
CA THR A 136 29.38 6.01 22.00
C THR A 136 28.37 4.93 22.35
N PHE A 137 28.43 4.41 23.57
CA PHE A 137 27.41 3.52 24.10
C PHE A 137 26.19 4.36 24.50
N LEU A 138 25.01 3.96 24.04
CA LEU A 138 23.77 4.71 24.29
C LEU A 138 22.94 4.04 25.39
N THR A 139 22.63 2.76 25.25
CA THR A 139 21.80 2.01 26.19
C THR A 139 21.90 0.51 25.96
N GLN A 140 21.45 -0.27 26.94
CA GLN A 140 21.14 -1.69 26.80
C GLN A 140 19.64 -1.88 26.52
N ILE A 141 19.28 -2.88 25.72
CA ILE A 141 17.91 -3.24 25.37
C ILE A 141 17.54 -4.63 25.92
N GLY A 142 16.27 -4.84 26.26
CA GLY A 142 15.73 -6.13 26.70
C GLY A 142 15.98 -6.47 28.18
N GLU A 143 15.90 -5.48 29.07
CA GLU A 143 15.79 -5.69 30.52
C GLU A 143 14.39 -5.30 30.99
N ASP A 144 13.82 -6.09 31.90
CA ASP A 144 12.60 -5.72 32.63
C ASP A 144 12.93 -4.61 33.62
N THR A 145 12.20 -3.52 33.58
CA THR A 145 12.29 -2.48 34.62
C THR A 145 11.59 -2.97 35.89
N GLU A 146 11.95 -2.40 37.06
CA GLU A 146 11.33 -2.72 38.36
C GLU A 146 9.80 -2.57 38.39
N ASN A 147 9.21 -1.89 37.40
CA ASN A 147 7.76 -1.68 37.25
C ASN A 147 7.08 -2.66 36.26
N GLY A 148 7.80 -3.63 35.69
CA GLY A 148 7.26 -4.56 34.70
C GLY A 148 7.15 -4.01 33.27
N ASP A 149 7.54 -2.75 33.02
CA ASP A 149 7.78 -2.24 31.66
C ASP A 149 9.11 -2.80 31.14
N THR A 150 9.20 -3.21 29.88
CA THR A 150 10.48 -3.58 29.26
C THR A 150 11.23 -2.32 28.80
N THR A 151 12.57 -2.30 28.86
CA THR A 151 13.37 -1.17 28.33
C THR A 151 13.21 -0.96 26.82
N THR A 152 12.59 -1.91 26.12
CA THR A 152 12.33 -1.91 24.67
C THR A 152 11.28 -0.91 24.21
N ASP A 153 10.30 -0.54 25.04
CA ASP A 153 9.19 0.37 24.63
C ASP A 153 9.62 1.84 24.47
N LYS A 154 10.84 2.18 24.88
CA LYS A 154 11.32 3.57 25.00
C LYS A 154 12.61 3.83 24.21
N VAL A 155 13.05 2.91 23.36
CA VAL A 155 14.33 3.07 22.63
C VAL A 155 14.17 4.07 21.50
N ILE A 156 14.82 5.22 21.68
CA ILE A 156 14.88 6.30 20.70
C ILE A 156 16.32 6.50 20.25
N LEU A 157 16.50 6.78 18.96
CA LEU A 157 17.80 7.14 18.41
C LEU A 157 18.03 8.64 18.61
N LYS A 158 19.22 9.00 19.06
CA LYS A 158 19.64 10.40 19.25
C LYS A 158 20.97 10.71 18.59
N ASP A 159 21.09 11.91 18.03
CA ASP A 159 22.34 12.44 17.48
C ASP A 159 23.35 12.84 18.58
N SER A 160 24.52 13.36 18.18
CA SER A 160 25.56 13.83 19.11
C SER A 160 25.18 15.05 19.94
N ASN A 161 24.06 15.70 19.61
CA ASN A 161 23.54 16.87 20.30
C ASN A 161 22.27 16.53 21.11
N GLU A 162 22.01 15.25 21.36
CA GLU A 162 20.82 14.74 22.05
C GLU A 162 19.48 15.02 21.33
N ASN A 163 19.50 15.39 20.05
CA ASN A 163 18.28 15.50 19.26
C ASN A 163 17.78 14.11 18.88
N ILE A 164 16.48 13.89 19.02
CA ILE A 164 15.85 12.63 18.63
C ILE A 164 15.78 12.57 17.10
N ILE A 165 16.34 11.50 16.52
CA ILE A 165 16.36 11.27 15.06
C ILE A 165 15.47 10.12 14.61
N GLY A 166 14.97 9.30 15.55
CA GLY A 166 14.02 8.24 15.21
C GLY A 166 13.54 7.41 16.40
N LYS A 167 12.48 6.66 16.18
CA LYS A 167 11.90 5.68 17.11
C LYS A 167 12.07 4.30 16.48
N LEU A 168 12.54 3.33 17.27
CA LEU A 168 12.64 1.95 16.84
C LEU A 168 11.33 1.19 17.08
N ARG A 169 11.02 0.24 16.21
CA ARG A 169 9.91 -0.70 16.35
C ARG A 169 10.21 -1.66 17.51
N THR A 170 9.34 -1.70 18.52
CA THR A 170 9.54 -2.52 19.73
C THR A 170 9.77 -4.00 19.40
N SER A 171 8.87 -4.62 18.62
CA SER A 171 8.94 -6.05 18.24
C SER A 171 10.25 -6.41 17.53
N THR A 172 10.67 -5.58 16.56
CA THR A 172 11.93 -5.77 15.84
C THR A 172 13.15 -5.72 16.74
N ILE A 173 13.17 -4.79 17.70
CA ILE A 173 14.30 -4.65 18.64
C ILE A 173 14.30 -5.78 19.67
N GLN A 174 13.13 -6.23 20.10
CA GLN A 174 13.01 -7.40 20.97
C GLN A 174 13.55 -8.65 20.28
N PHE A 175 13.20 -8.90 19.02
CA PHE A 175 13.76 -10.01 18.24
C PHE A 175 15.30 -9.99 18.22
N TYR A 176 15.92 -8.83 17.96
CA TYR A 176 17.38 -8.74 17.99
C TYR A 176 17.97 -8.97 19.39
N ALA A 177 17.32 -8.47 20.44
CA ALA A 177 17.74 -8.68 21.82
C ALA A 177 17.68 -10.15 22.25
N GLU A 178 16.63 -10.88 21.84
CA GLU A 178 16.45 -12.31 22.07
C GLU A 178 17.51 -13.14 21.34
N ASN A 179 18.01 -12.64 20.20
CA ASN A 179 19.14 -13.21 19.46
C ASN A 179 20.52 -12.71 19.95
N GLY A 180 20.58 -12.04 21.11
CA GLY A 180 21.82 -11.70 21.80
C GLY A 180 22.43 -10.32 21.48
N TYR A 181 21.75 -9.51 20.67
CA TYR A 181 22.19 -8.16 20.27
C TYR A 181 21.54 -7.12 21.17
N LYS A 182 22.15 -6.85 22.33
CA LYS A 182 21.52 -6.09 23.42
C LYS A 182 22.12 -4.70 23.68
N TYR A 183 23.20 -4.32 23.01
CA TYR A 183 23.93 -3.09 23.33
C TYR A 183 23.87 -2.12 22.16
N LEU A 184 23.23 -0.97 22.36
CA LEU A 184 23.08 0.05 21.32
C LEU A 184 24.25 1.02 21.35
N PHE A 185 24.91 1.18 20.21
CA PHE A 185 26.03 2.10 20.00
C PHE A 185 25.72 3.10 18.89
N ARG A 186 26.23 4.32 19.03
CA ARG A 186 26.42 5.27 17.92
C ARG A 186 27.87 5.25 17.49
N VAL A 187 28.11 5.13 16.19
CA VAL A 187 29.44 5.14 15.57
C VAL A 187 29.53 6.28 14.58
N GLU A 188 30.50 7.17 14.79
CA GLU A 188 30.78 8.31 13.91
C GLU A 188 32.16 8.14 13.26
N ILE A 189 32.20 8.09 11.93
CA ILE A 189 33.44 8.02 11.14
C ILE A 189 33.69 9.41 10.52
N ARG A 190 34.79 10.03 10.95
CA ARG A 190 35.24 11.35 10.47
C ARG A 190 36.31 11.20 9.41
N ASN A 191 36.53 12.24 8.62
CA ASN A 191 37.58 12.28 7.59
C ASN A 191 37.50 11.10 6.59
N HIS A 192 36.28 10.65 6.28
CA HIS A 192 36.06 9.68 5.22
C HIS A 192 36.30 10.31 3.83
N ASN A 193 36.48 9.47 2.82
CA ASN A 193 36.76 9.88 1.44
C ASN A 193 35.56 9.67 0.49
N LEU A 194 34.33 9.57 1.02
CA LEU A 194 33.12 9.41 0.22
C LEU A 194 32.87 10.65 -0.66
N GLU A 195 32.47 10.43 -1.90
CA GLU A 195 32.19 11.49 -2.88
C GLU A 195 30.72 11.92 -2.87
N SER A 196 30.49 13.21 -3.16
CA SER A 196 29.15 13.81 -3.27
C SER A 196 28.36 13.32 -4.49
N ASN A 197 27.03 13.32 -4.36
CA ASN A 197 26.03 12.82 -5.31
C ASN A 197 26.18 11.33 -5.66
N LYS A 198 26.64 10.53 -4.70
CA LYS A 198 26.75 9.07 -4.83
C LYS A 198 26.01 8.36 -3.71
N LEU A 199 25.49 7.18 -4.04
CA LEU A 199 24.93 6.24 -3.10
C LEU A 199 25.97 5.17 -2.74
N TYR A 200 26.08 4.94 -1.45
CA TYR A 200 26.88 3.90 -0.85
C TYR A 200 26.00 2.99 -0.01
N ASP A 201 26.56 1.87 0.41
CA ASP A 201 25.95 0.92 1.31
C ASP A 201 26.96 0.52 2.39
N LEU A 202 26.51 0.50 3.65
CA LEU A 202 27.32 0.01 4.76
C LEU A 202 27.07 -1.48 4.95
N CYS A 203 28.10 -2.22 5.35
CA CYS A 203 27.94 -3.62 5.73
C CYS A 203 28.81 -3.96 6.93
N TRP A 204 28.34 -4.85 7.80
CA TRP A 204 29.13 -5.39 8.90
C TRP A 204 29.64 -6.77 8.53
N ILE A 205 30.87 -6.83 8.07
CA ILE A 205 31.44 -8.04 7.50
C ILE A 205 31.98 -8.94 8.61
N ILE A 206 31.47 -10.17 8.68
CA ILE A 206 32.07 -11.27 9.45
C ILE A 206 32.56 -12.34 8.49
N LEU A 207 33.74 -12.87 8.79
CA LEU A 207 34.35 -13.96 8.04
C LEU A 207 33.96 -15.28 8.71
N ASP A 208 33.26 -16.13 7.97
CA ASP A 208 32.98 -17.50 8.40
C ASP A 208 34.18 -18.38 8.03
N GLU A 209 34.98 -18.72 9.05
CA GLU A 209 36.11 -19.62 8.85
C GLU A 209 35.63 -20.99 8.36
N GLN A 210 34.48 -21.51 8.83
CA GLN A 210 33.97 -22.84 8.48
C GLN A 210 33.51 -22.93 7.02
N ALA A 211 32.77 -21.92 6.53
CA ALA A 211 32.39 -21.81 5.11
C ALA A 211 33.61 -21.69 4.17
N CYS A 212 34.75 -21.18 4.66
CA CYS A 212 35.99 -21.16 3.87
C CYS A 212 36.64 -22.56 3.73
N TRP A 213 36.33 -23.52 4.61
CA TRP A 213 36.87 -24.88 4.59
C TRP A 213 35.92 -25.90 3.95
N GLU A 214 34.60 -25.69 4.02
CA GLU A 214 33.56 -26.63 3.57
C GLU A 214 33.04 -26.38 2.14
N ASN A 215 33.89 -25.90 1.22
CA ASN A 215 33.58 -25.93 -0.22
C ASN A 215 33.60 -27.38 -0.73
N SER A 216 32.54 -28.13 -0.43
CA SER A 216 32.15 -29.29 -1.22
C SER A 216 31.49 -28.76 -2.50
N PRO A 217 31.94 -29.17 -3.70
CA PRO A 217 31.38 -28.70 -4.96
C PRO A 217 29.90 -29.12 -5.21
N ASP A 218 29.29 -29.89 -4.31
CA ASP A 218 27.96 -30.49 -4.48
C ASP A 218 26.85 -29.94 -3.53
N SER A 219 27.09 -28.87 -2.78
CA SER A 219 26.00 -28.25 -2.00
C SER A 219 25.43 -27.02 -2.73
N ASP A 220 24.17 -27.12 -3.18
CA ASP A 220 23.39 -26.01 -3.78
C ASP A 220 23.22 -24.77 -2.86
N ASN A 221 23.71 -24.83 -1.63
CA ASN A 221 23.81 -23.69 -0.73
C ASN A 221 25.10 -22.91 -1.01
N HIS A 222 25.03 -21.92 -1.91
CA HIS A 222 26.06 -20.89 -2.05
C HIS A 222 26.18 -20.05 -0.77
N ILE A 223 26.89 -20.54 0.24
CA ILE A 223 27.18 -19.76 1.45
C ILE A 223 28.17 -18.66 1.06
N ASN A 224 27.74 -17.40 1.17
CA ASN A 224 28.63 -16.25 1.03
C ASN A 224 29.69 -16.35 2.16
N PRO A 225 30.99 -16.44 1.84
CA PRO A 225 32.06 -16.59 2.83
C PRO A 225 32.23 -15.33 3.71
N LEU A 226 31.57 -14.24 3.34
CA LEU A 226 31.28 -13.11 4.21
C LEU A 226 29.82 -13.20 4.65
N LEU A 227 29.60 -13.61 5.89
CA LEU A 227 28.28 -13.52 6.48
C LEU A 227 28.11 -12.11 7.03
N ASP A 228 27.22 -11.33 6.42
CA ASP A 228 26.51 -10.36 7.24
C ASP A 228 25.53 -11.15 8.10
N ILE A 229 25.80 -11.20 9.40
CA ILE A 229 24.97 -11.94 10.35
C ILE A 229 23.54 -11.38 10.37
N GLN A 230 23.38 -10.10 10.02
CA GLN A 230 22.09 -9.47 9.90
C GLN A 230 21.25 -10.10 8.77
N ASP A 231 21.86 -10.49 7.66
CA ASP A 231 21.13 -11.19 6.58
C ASP A 231 20.55 -12.52 7.06
N THR A 232 21.31 -13.23 7.90
CA THR A 232 20.86 -14.51 8.50
C THR A 232 19.69 -14.27 9.45
N LEU A 233 19.74 -13.21 10.25
CA LEU A 233 18.69 -12.85 11.19
C LEU A 233 17.44 -12.33 10.49
N ILE A 234 17.57 -11.54 9.42
CA ILE A 234 16.44 -11.11 8.59
C ILE A 234 15.77 -12.33 7.97
N ARG A 235 16.53 -13.25 7.36
CA ARG A 235 15.97 -14.48 6.79
C ARG A 235 15.31 -15.38 7.84
N LYS A 236 15.85 -15.40 9.07
CA LYS A 236 15.22 -16.07 10.21
C LYS A 236 13.87 -15.39 10.55
N ALA A 237 13.83 -14.07 10.70
CA ALA A 237 12.60 -13.32 10.98
C ALA A 237 11.53 -13.53 9.89
N VAL A 238 11.92 -13.44 8.62
CA VAL A 238 11.03 -13.71 7.47
C VAL A 238 10.48 -15.15 7.51
N SER A 239 11.32 -16.13 7.89
CA SER A 239 10.87 -17.52 8.02
C SER A 239 9.91 -17.72 9.21
N GLU A 240 10.16 -17.05 10.34
CA GLU A 240 9.28 -17.06 11.52
C GLU A 240 7.93 -16.39 11.24
N TYR A 241 7.92 -15.42 10.31
CA TYR A 241 6.72 -14.79 9.75
C TYR A 241 5.93 -15.71 8.79
N ARG A 242 6.34 -16.97 8.60
CA ARG A 242 5.72 -17.94 7.69
C ARG A 242 5.70 -17.48 6.22
N ALA A 243 6.61 -16.58 5.85
CA ALA A 243 6.86 -16.21 4.47
C ALA A 243 7.84 -17.22 3.84
N PRO A 244 7.41 -18.06 2.88
CA PRO A 244 8.28 -19.07 2.28
C PRO A 244 9.32 -18.45 1.35
N GLN A 245 9.02 -17.27 0.79
CA GLN A 245 9.88 -16.60 -0.16
C GLN A 245 11.03 -15.88 0.55
N LYS A 246 12.26 -16.14 0.09
CA LYS A 246 13.50 -15.56 0.62
C LYS A 246 14.23 -14.70 -0.41
N ASN A 247 13.65 -14.53 -1.58
CA ASN A 247 14.24 -13.84 -2.72
C ASN A 247 13.25 -12.85 -3.32
N ALA A 248 13.75 -11.81 -3.98
CA ALA A 248 12.93 -10.91 -4.77
C ALA A 248 12.18 -11.65 -5.88
N TYR A 249 11.22 -10.98 -6.50
CA TYR A 249 10.52 -11.43 -7.70
C TYR A 249 11.00 -10.69 -8.95
N LYS A 250 11.06 -11.42 -10.07
CA LYS A 250 11.04 -10.86 -11.42
C LYS A 250 9.62 -10.83 -11.91
N ILE A 251 9.23 -9.69 -12.46
CA ILE A 251 7.88 -9.46 -12.96
C ILE A 251 7.99 -9.24 -14.46
N ASN A 252 7.32 -10.11 -15.22
CA ASN A 252 7.28 -10.07 -16.67
C ASN A 252 5.81 -9.99 -17.09
N GLN A 253 5.38 -8.80 -17.49
CA GLN A 253 3.97 -8.52 -17.84
C GLN A 253 3.01 -8.88 -16.69
N ASN A 254 2.25 -9.97 -16.82
CA ASN A 254 1.25 -10.44 -15.85
C ASN A 254 1.72 -11.71 -15.11
N GLN A 255 3.02 -12.00 -15.11
CA GLN A 255 3.60 -13.17 -14.45
C GLN A 255 4.69 -12.74 -13.48
N ILE A 256 4.76 -13.45 -12.35
CA ILE A 256 5.80 -13.27 -11.34
C ILE A 256 6.62 -14.55 -11.23
N SER A 257 7.93 -14.43 -11.04
CA SER A 257 8.84 -15.56 -10.88
C SER A 257 9.92 -15.21 -9.87
N VAL A 258 10.44 -16.19 -9.15
CA VAL A 258 11.47 -15.96 -8.13
C VAL A 258 12.78 -15.49 -8.77
N ASP A 259 13.39 -14.44 -8.21
CA ASP A 259 14.73 -14.00 -8.56
C ASP A 259 15.77 -14.64 -7.64
N GLU A 260 16.19 -15.85 -7.99
CA GLU A 260 17.25 -16.58 -7.27
C GLU A 260 18.56 -15.79 -7.15
N SER A 261 18.78 -14.79 -8.01
CA SER A 261 19.99 -13.96 -7.97
C SER A 261 19.92 -12.78 -7.00
N ASN A 262 18.75 -12.50 -6.42
CA ASN A 262 18.52 -11.33 -5.57
C ASN A 262 17.81 -11.74 -4.26
N PRO A 263 18.57 -12.30 -3.29
CA PRO A 263 18.02 -12.69 -1.99
C PRO A 263 17.57 -11.48 -1.16
N ILE A 264 16.58 -11.69 -0.30
CA ILE A 264 16.24 -10.76 0.77
C ILE A 264 17.42 -10.70 1.74
N GLN A 265 17.96 -9.50 1.94
CA GLN A 265 19.15 -9.23 2.73
C GLN A 265 19.13 -7.79 3.26
N SER A 266 20.03 -7.50 4.20
CA SER A 266 20.18 -6.17 4.77
C SER A 266 20.79 -5.21 3.75
N TYR A 267 20.30 -3.97 3.73
CA TYR A 267 20.98 -2.86 3.08
C TYR A 267 20.97 -1.66 4.03
N HIS A 268 22.04 -0.87 3.99
CA HIS A 268 22.28 0.27 4.86
C HIS A 268 22.76 1.47 4.03
N PRO A 269 21.87 2.05 3.21
CA PRO A 269 22.29 2.99 2.19
C PRO A 269 22.65 4.36 2.79
N VAL A 270 23.70 4.97 2.24
CA VAL A 270 24.18 6.31 2.58
C VAL A 270 24.27 7.12 1.32
N TYR A 271 23.53 8.20 1.23
CA TYR A 271 23.56 9.11 0.10
C TYR A 271 24.26 10.41 0.47
N ILE A 272 25.34 10.70 -0.24
CA ILE A 272 26.12 11.93 -0.04
C ILE A 272 25.59 13.00 -0.97
N THR A 273 25.23 14.16 -0.44
CA THR A 273 24.87 15.32 -1.27
C THR A 273 25.10 16.64 -0.54
N ASP A 274 25.56 17.65 -1.27
CA ASP A 274 25.73 19.02 -0.77
C ASP A 274 24.51 19.91 -1.04
N LYS A 275 23.43 19.34 -1.61
CA LYS A 275 22.18 20.05 -1.82
C LYS A 275 21.60 20.52 -0.48
N LYS A 276 21.23 21.79 -0.43
CA LYS A 276 20.64 22.45 0.75
C LYS A 276 19.16 22.13 0.94
N THR A 277 18.47 21.92 -0.18
CA THR A 277 17.08 21.50 -0.29
C THR A 277 16.99 20.33 -1.26
N LEU A 278 16.13 19.37 -0.98
CA LEU A 278 15.93 18.15 -1.74
C LEU A 278 14.64 18.26 -2.55
N LYS A 279 14.67 17.80 -3.80
CA LYS A 279 13.48 17.58 -4.63
C LYS A 279 12.85 16.23 -4.29
N ILE A 280 11.54 16.19 -4.10
CA ILE A 280 10.86 15.05 -3.49
C ILE A 280 9.85 14.46 -4.47
N GLY A 281 9.92 13.15 -4.69
CA GLY A 281 8.81 12.36 -5.20
C GLY A 281 8.01 11.78 -4.04
N HIS A 282 6.69 11.79 -4.13
CA HIS A 282 5.78 11.25 -3.13
C HIS A 282 4.77 10.32 -3.79
N LEU A 283 4.73 9.09 -3.30
CA LEU A 283 3.73 8.06 -3.60
C LEU A 283 2.99 7.71 -2.31
N THR A 284 1.79 7.16 -2.45
CA THR A 284 0.98 6.71 -1.32
C THR A 284 -0.04 5.71 -1.82
N ASP A 285 -0.53 4.84 -0.94
CA ASP A 285 -1.59 3.89 -1.27
C ASP A 285 -1.22 3.08 -2.53
N ILE A 286 -0.09 2.37 -2.49
CA ILE A 286 0.38 1.60 -3.65
C ILE A 286 -0.32 0.23 -3.77
N HIS A 287 -0.90 -0.30 -2.69
CA HIS A 287 -1.68 -1.55 -2.61
C HIS A 287 -1.24 -2.64 -3.61
N ILE A 288 0.03 -3.03 -3.54
CA ILE A 288 0.55 -4.13 -4.35
C ILE A 288 -0.19 -5.40 -3.92
N SER A 289 -0.79 -6.10 -4.88
CA SER A 289 -1.59 -7.30 -4.62
C SER A 289 -1.26 -8.39 -5.63
N SER A 290 -0.76 -9.52 -5.15
CA SER A 290 -0.47 -10.69 -5.98
C SER A 290 -1.72 -11.28 -6.65
N ARG A 291 -2.92 -11.07 -6.09
CA ARG A 291 -4.19 -11.44 -6.76
C ARG A 291 -4.37 -10.80 -8.13
N HIS A 292 -3.83 -9.60 -8.37
CA HIS A 292 -3.96 -8.95 -9.68
C HIS A 292 -3.32 -9.78 -10.80
N PHE A 293 -2.26 -10.55 -10.51
CA PHE A 293 -1.67 -11.47 -11.48
C PHE A 293 -2.57 -12.68 -11.76
N VAL A 294 -3.33 -13.15 -10.76
CA VAL A 294 -4.35 -14.19 -10.93
C VAL A 294 -5.52 -13.66 -11.78
N PHE A 295 -5.99 -12.44 -11.52
CA PHE A 295 -7.06 -11.81 -12.31
C PHE A 295 -6.66 -11.58 -13.76
N LYS A 296 -5.42 -11.13 -13.99
CA LYS A 296 -4.86 -10.88 -15.32
C LYS A 296 -4.32 -12.14 -16.01
N ASN A 297 -4.55 -13.33 -15.45
CA ASN A 297 -4.10 -14.58 -16.04
C ASN A 297 -4.79 -14.80 -17.41
N ASN A 298 -4.03 -15.21 -18.43
CA ASN A 298 -4.55 -15.37 -19.79
C ASN A 298 -5.61 -16.47 -19.95
N LYS A 299 -5.72 -17.38 -18.98
CA LYS A 299 -6.77 -18.41 -18.89
C LYS A 299 -8.05 -17.92 -18.22
N ASN A 300 -8.04 -16.73 -17.62
CA ASN A 300 -9.25 -16.07 -17.18
C ASN A 300 -10.01 -15.54 -18.41
N LYS A 301 -11.27 -15.97 -18.57
CA LYS A 301 -12.17 -15.54 -19.66
C LYS A 301 -13.49 -14.99 -19.11
N ALA A 302 -13.46 -14.49 -17.87
CA ALA A 302 -14.63 -13.91 -17.22
C ALA A 302 -15.26 -12.80 -18.09
N GLN A 303 -16.54 -12.96 -18.40
CA GLN A 303 -17.34 -12.08 -19.24
C GLN A 303 -18.75 -11.96 -18.66
N LEU A 304 -19.26 -10.74 -18.46
CA LEU A 304 -20.63 -10.51 -18.02
C LEU A 304 -21.67 -10.93 -19.07
N ILE A 305 -21.36 -10.73 -20.35
CA ILE A 305 -22.20 -11.18 -21.46
C ILE A 305 -21.35 -12.11 -22.32
N MET A 306 -21.52 -13.41 -22.14
CA MET A 306 -20.69 -14.43 -22.80
C MET A 306 -20.51 -14.18 -24.30
N ASN A 307 -19.26 -14.23 -24.79
CA ASN A 307 -18.88 -13.96 -26.18
C ASN A 307 -19.20 -12.55 -26.74
N ASN A 308 -19.75 -11.64 -25.94
CA ASN A 308 -20.15 -10.30 -26.40
C ASN A 308 -19.56 -9.15 -25.58
N SER A 309 -19.32 -9.37 -24.29
CA SER A 309 -18.62 -8.40 -23.44
C SER A 309 -17.11 -8.51 -23.60
N GLN A 310 -16.37 -7.49 -23.19
CA GLN A 310 -14.92 -7.60 -23.07
C GLN A 310 -14.55 -8.59 -21.95
N ASN A 311 -13.40 -9.25 -22.08
CA ASN A 311 -12.87 -10.11 -21.03
C ASN A 311 -12.38 -9.24 -19.85
N ILE A 312 -12.83 -9.56 -18.64
CA ILE A 312 -12.49 -8.82 -17.42
C ILE A 312 -10.98 -8.83 -17.16
N ALA A 313 -10.28 -9.92 -17.52
CA ALA A 313 -8.82 -10.00 -17.38
C ALA A 313 -8.05 -8.91 -18.17
N ASP A 314 -8.64 -8.42 -19.26
CA ASP A 314 -8.05 -7.35 -20.09
C ASP A 314 -8.42 -5.95 -19.57
N MET A 315 -9.44 -5.84 -18.71
CA MET A 315 -9.95 -4.56 -18.19
C MET A 315 -9.49 -4.26 -16.76
N VAL A 316 -9.28 -5.30 -15.96
CA VAL A 316 -8.94 -5.16 -14.54
C VAL A 316 -7.65 -4.35 -14.37
N HIS A 317 -7.67 -3.40 -13.45
CA HIS A 317 -6.51 -2.61 -13.09
C HIS A 317 -5.49 -3.41 -12.27
N SER A 318 -4.21 -3.06 -12.38
CA SER A 318 -3.15 -3.61 -11.54
C SER A 318 -2.38 -2.48 -10.86
N SER A 319 -2.44 -2.45 -9.53
CA SER A 319 -1.73 -1.47 -8.71
C SER A 319 -0.21 -1.55 -8.88
N HIS A 320 0.33 -2.75 -9.14
CA HIS A 320 1.74 -2.93 -9.47
C HIS A 320 2.13 -2.18 -10.75
N GLN A 321 1.34 -2.31 -11.82
CA GLN A 321 1.66 -1.70 -13.12
C GLN A 321 1.61 -0.16 -13.05
N SER A 322 0.61 0.42 -12.39
CA SER A 322 0.57 1.88 -12.18
C SER A 322 1.72 2.36 -11.29
N THR A 323 2.00 1.66 -10.20
CA THR A 323 3.08 2.04 -9.27
C THR A 323 4.45 1.98 -9.96
N GLU A 324 4.76 0.91 -10.68
CA GLU A 324 6.01 0.77 -11.42
C GLU A 324 6.16 1.88 -12.48
N GLU A 325 5.10 2.17 -13.24
CA GLU A 325 5.10 3.25 -14.23
C GLU A 325 5.30 4.62 -13.58
N LEU A 326 4.62 4.90 -12.47
CA LEU A 326 4.77 6.16 -11.74
C LEU A 326 6.19 6.31 -11.18
N ILE A 327 6.79 5.23 -10.65
CA ILE A 327 8.20 5.20 -10.25
C ILE A 327 9.09 5.56 -11.46
N GLN A 328 8.86 4.95 -12.63
CA GLN A 328 9.54 5.29 -13.88
C GLN A 328 9.43 6.78 -14.26
N GLN A 329 8.23 7.35 -14.18
CA GLN A 329 8.02 8.76 -14.48
C GLN A 329 8.66 9.69 -13.43
N ILE A 330 8.60 9.35 -12.14
CA ILE A 330 9.24 10.09 -11.04
C ILE A 330 10.74 10.20 -11.30
N GLN A 331 11.35 9.10 -11.70
CA GLN A 331 12.78 9.03 -11.94
C GLN A 331 13.22 9.98 -13.05
N GLN A 332 12.42 10.11 -14.12
CA GLN A 332 12.63 11.09 -15.19
C GLN A 332 12.55 12.55 -14.69
N GLN A 333 11.99 12.81 -13.50
CA GLN A 333 11.95 14.15 -12.90
C GLN A 333 13.23 14.52 -12.15
N ASN A 334 14.23 13.64 -12.10
CA ASN A 334 15.50 13.85 -11.40
C ASN A 334 15.29 14.29 -9.93
N ILE A 335 14.49 13.53 -9.21
CA ILE A 335 14.26 13.71 -7.77
C ILE A 335 15.53 13.43 -6.97
N ASP A 336 15.60 13.99 -5.76
CA ASP A 336 16.65 13.69 -4.80
C ASP A 336 16.27 12.54 -3.87
N ILE A 337 14.99 12.43 -3.52
CA ILE A 337 14.45 11.39 -2.64
C ILE A 337 13.05 10.95 -3.10
N LEU A 338 12.72 9.69 -2.85
CA LEU A 338 11.37 9.14 -3.01
C LEU A 338 10.78 8.81 -1.64
N MET A 339 9.65 9.41 -1.29
CA MET A 339 8.86 9.06 -0.10
C MET A 339 7.66 8.21 -0.54
N ILE A 340 7.38 7.13 0.17
CA ILE A 340 6.12 6.38 0.02
C ILE A 340 5.43 6.29 1.38
N THR A 341 4.19 6.75 1.46
CA THR A 341 3.40 6.72 2.70
C THR A 341 2.30 5.67 2.60
N GLY A 342 2.42 4.63 3.42
CA GLY A 342 1.40 3.66 3.78
C GLY A 342 0.76 2.85 2.67
N ASP A 343 0.04 1.83 3.13
CA ASP A 343 -0.73 0.87 2.34
C ASP A 343 0.07 0.34 1.16
N PHE A 344 1.18 -0.32 1.50
CA PHE A 344 2.07 -0.95 0.54
C PHE A 344 1.44 -2.19 -0.10
N GLN A 345 0.65 -2.89 0.70
CA GLN A 345 -0.15 -4.07 0.35
C GLN A 345 -1.54 -3.91 0.95
N ASP A 346 -2.51 -4.72 0.48
CA ASP A 346 -3.85 -4.72 1.08
C ASP A 346 -3.92 -5.52 2.38
N TYR A 347 -3.11 -6.57 2.49
CA TYR A 347 -3.07 -7.51 3.60
C TYR A 347 -1.81 -8.40 3.47
N SER A 348 -1.42 -9.03 4.56
CA SER A 348 -0.14 -9.73 4.68
C SER A 348 -0.16 -11.14 4.12
N ARG A 349 -1.34 -11.76 3.98
CA ARG A 349 -1.53 -13.09 3.38
C ARG A 349 -2.23 -13.01 2.04
N ASN A 350 -1.56 -13.39 0.97
CA ASN A 350 -2.18 -13.34 -0.35
C ASN A 350 -1.87 -14.55 -1.22
N ILE A 351 -2.71 -14.78 -2.22
CA ILE A 351 -2.58 -15.89 -3.16
C ILE A 351 -1.24 -15.81 -3.88
N ASP A 352 -0.47 -16.90 -3.84
CA ASP A 352 0.71 -17.05 -4.68
C ASP A 352 0.29 -17.54 -6.08
N PRO A 353 0.40 -16.72 -7.14
CA PRO A 353 0.03 -17.10 -8.50
C PRO A 353 0.80 -18.32 -9.02
N ASN A 354 1.98 -18.63 -8.48
CA ASN A 354 2.78 -19.79 -8.86
C ASN A 354 2.42 -21.07 -8.10
N SER A 355 1.65 -20.95 -7.02
CA SER A 355 1.23 -22.08 -6.19
C SER A 355 -0.07 -22.73 -6.66
N VAL A 356 -0.81 -22.06 -7.55
CA VAL A 356 -2.14 -22.45 -8.01
C VAL A 356 -2.14 -22.82 -9.50
N ASP A 357 -2.86 -23.89 -9.84
CA ASP A 357 -3.06 -24.29 -11.24
C ASP A 357 -4.36 -23.69 -11.78
N ILE A 358 -4.24 -22.49 -12.34
CA ILE A 358 -5.36 -21.82 -13.00
C ILE A 358 -5.60 -22.52 -14.34
N LYS A 359 -6.82 -23.03 -14.57
CA LYS A 359 -7.24 -23.68 -15.82
C LYS A 359 -8.25 -22.85 -16.59
N ASN A 360 -9.14 -22.18 -15.87
CA ASN A 360 -10.27 -21.38 -16.36
C ASN A 360 -10.75 -20.42 -15.25
N THR A 361 -11.78 -19.63 -15.53
CA THR A 361 -12.34 -18.69 -14.55
C THR A 361 -12.86 -19.38 -13.28
N GLY A 362 -13.55 -20.52 -13.39
CA GLY A 362 -14.05 -21.26 -12.23
C GLY A 362 -12.96 -21.79 -11.28
N SER A 363 -11.77 -22.11 -11.82
CA SER A 363 -10.61 -22.44 -10.98
C SER A 363 -10.12 -21.25 -10.16
N ILE A 364 -10.21 -20.03 -10.69
CA ILE A 364 -9.89 -18.80 -9.94
C ILE A 364 -10.88 -18.64 -8.78
N TRP A 365 -12.18 -18.82 -9.02
CA TRP A 365 -13.21 -18.76 -7.97
C TRP A 365 -12.96 -19.78 -6.85
N THR A 366 -12.46 -20.96 -7.21
CA THR A 366 -12.12 -22.00 -6.26
C THR A 366 -10.95 -21.60 -5.37
N GLU A 367 -9.88 -21.04 -5.95
CA GLU A 367 -8.69 -20.67 -5.20
C GLU A 367 -8.87 -19.39 -4.37
N LEU A 368 -9.69 -18.44 -4.84
CA LEU A 368 -9.99 -17.20 -4.11
C LEU A 368 -11.07 -17.37 -3.03
N ASN A 369 -11.76 -18.50 -2.98
CA ASN A 369 -12.79 -18.71 -1.98
C ASN A 369 -12.19 -18.90 -0.57
N LEU A 370 -12.36 -17.88 0.27
CA LEU A 370 -11.84 -17.84 1.63
C LEU A 370 -12.47 -18.88 2.57
N ASN A 371 -13.63 -19.47 2.26
CA ASN A 371 -14.17 -20.58 3.06
C ASN A 371 -13.37 -21.88 2.89
N ARG A 372 -12.72 -22.07 1.72
CA ARG A 372 -11.81 -23.22 1.47
C ARG A 372 -10.44 -23.04 2.10
N ILE A 373 -10.16 -21.82 2.55
CA ILE A 373 -8.90 -21.38 3.10
C ILE A 373 -8.76 -21.71 4.61
N ARG A 374 -9.80 -22.26 5.25
CA ARG A 374 -9.76 -22.70 6.66
C ARG A 374 -8.98 -24.00 6.91
N ASP A 375 -8.47 -24.65 5.87
CA ASP A 375 -7.48 -25.72 5.98
C ASP A 375 -6.07 -25.09 6.13
N SER A 376 -5.52 -25.16 7.35
CA SER A 376 -4.29 -24.49 7.74
C SER A 376 -3.06 -24.94 6.95
N GLU A 377 -3.03 -26.16 6.40
CA GLU A 377 -1.92 -26.62 5.57
C GLU A 377 -2.02 -26.06 4.14
N ARG A 378 -3.21 -26.08 3.55
CA ARG A 378 -3.44 -25.57 2.20
C ARG A 378 -3.24 -24.05 2.10
N ILE A 379 -3.74 -23.30 3.08
CA ILE A 379 -3.61 -21.83 3.08
C ILE A 379 -2.15 -21.39 3.17
N ASN A 380 -1.31 -22.07 3.95
CA ASN A 380 0.11 -21.68 4.03
C ASN A 380 0.86 -21.90 2.72
N LYS A 381 0.40 -22.85 1.88
CA LYS A 381 0.96 -23.10 0.56
C LYS A 381 0.42 -22.14 -0.50
N THR A 382 -0.88 -21.89 -0.49
CA THR A 382 -1.57 -21.14 -1.55
C THR A 382 -1.66 -19.64 -1.27
N HIS A 383 -1.72 -19.27 0.01
CA HIS A 383 -1.83 -17.90 0.50
C HIS A 383 -0.75 -17.61 1.56
N PRO A 384 0.53 -17.67 1.16
CA PRO A 384 1.64 -17.41 2.07
C PRO A 384 1.63 -15.98 2.61
N TYR A 385 2.28 -15.80 3.76
CA TYR A 385 2.56 -14.46 4.27
C TYR A 385 3.68 -13.80 3.45
N GLY A 386 3.65 -12.46 3.39
CA GLY A 386 4.77 -11.65 2.91
C GLY A 386 5.04 -11.73 1.40
N ILE A 387 4.14 -12.31 0.60
CA ILE A 387 4.30 -12.33 -0.86
C ILE A 387 4.22 -10.92 -1.46
N ASP A 388 3.24 -10.12 -1.02
CA ASP A 388 3.02 -8.77 -1.52
C ASP A 388 4.11 -7.82 -1.02
N ASP A 389 4.45 -7.89 0.26
CA ASP A 389 5.67 -7.34 0.85
C ASP A 389 6.95 -7.63 0.03
N THR A 390 7.12 -8.87 -0.45
CA THR A 390 8.28 -9.24 -1.28
C THR A 390 8.20 -8.62 -2.69
N LEU A 391 7.00 -8.46 -3.26
CA LEU A 391 6.81 -7.70 -4.50
C LEU A 391 7.19 -6.23 -4.30
N VAL A 392 6.81 -5.62 -3.17
CA VAL A 392 7.23 -4.26 -2.79
C VAL A 392 8.75 -4.20 -2.65
N PHE A 393 9.39 -5.17 -1.98
CA PHE A 393 10.85 -5.25 -1.88
C PHE A 393 11.52 -5.28 -3.25
N SER A 394 10.94 -6.01 -4.18
CA SER A 394 11.44 -6.12 -5.56
C SER A 394 11.40 -4.78 -6.30
N LEU A 395 10.30 -4.03 -6.15
CA LEU A 395 10.16 -2.67 -6.68
C LEU A 395 11.19 -1.70 -6.07
N ILE A 396 11.36 -1.76 -4.75
CA ILE A 396 12.30 -0.87 -4.05
C ILE A 396 13.75 -1.17 -4.43
N LYS A 397 14.12 -2.45 -4.48
CA LYS A 397 15.46 -2.87 -4.89
C LYS A 397 15.77 -2.44 -6.33
N LYS A 398 14.79 -2.57 -7.23
CA LYS A 398 14.89 -2.08 -8.60
C LYS A 398 15.11 -0.56 -8.66
N PHE A 399 14.38 0.23 -7.87
CA PHE A 399 14.58 1.68 -7.76
C PHE A 399 16.02 2.02 -7.38
N TYR A 400 16.56 1.36 -6.36
CA TYR A 400 17.94 1.56 -5.96
C TYR A 400 18.95 1.18 -7.04
N ASP A 401 18.78 0.03 -7.67
CA ASP A 401 19.70 -0.49 -8.69
C ASP A 401 19.74 0.35 -9.97
N ASP A 402 18.60 0.94 -10.32
CA ASP A 402 18.47 1.71 -11.56
C ASP A 402 18.77 3.21 -11.33
N TYR A 403 18.51 3.75 -10.14
CA TYR A 403 18.53 5.22 -9.91
C TYR A 403 19.44 5.69 -8.79
N GLN A 404 19.79 4.81 -7.85
CA GLN A 404 20.72 5.12 -6.76
C GLN A 404 20.34 6.39 -5.98
N LYS A 405 19.03 6.54 -5.72
CA LYS A 405 18.48 7.61 -4.87
C LYS A 405 17.91 7.03 -3.58
N PRO A 406 17.93 7.79 -2.47
CA PRO A 406 17.25 7.44 -1.23
C PRO A 406 15.75 7.20 -1.43
N ILE A 407 15.24 6.13 -0.81
CA ILE A 407 13.81 5.90 -0.61
C ILE A 407 13.49 5.85 0.88
N TYR A 408 12.33 6.38 1.26
CA TYR A 408 11.83 6.25 2.63
C TYR A 408 10.39 5.78 2.62
N LEU A 409 10.07 4.90 3.56
CA LEU A 409 8.76 4.29 3.74
C LEU A 409 8.22 4.60 5.14
N VAL A 410 6.92 4.85 5.26
CA VAL A 410 6.19 4.87 6.54
C VAL A 410 4.91 4.06 6.39
N THR A 411 4.51 3.30 7.41
CA THR A 411 3.38 2.37 7.32
C THR A 411 2.01 3.05 7.34
N GLY A 412 1.03 2.39 6.72
CA GLY A 412 -0.40 2.66 6.74
C GLY A 412 -1.16 1.55 7.50
N ASN A 413 -2.48 1.52 7.38
CA ASN A 413 -3.30 0.54 8.07
C ASN A 413 -3.31 -0.82 7.39
N HIS A 414 -3.34 -0.87 6.06
CA HIS A 414 -3.40 -2.13 5.32
C HIS A 414 -2.12 -2.97 5.48
N ASP A 415 -1.01 -2.33 5.83
CA ASP A 415 0.25 -3.02 6.18
C ASP A 415 0.13 -3.89 7.44
N SER A 416 -0.97 -3.79 8.19
CA SER A 416 -1.25 -4.57 9.40
C SER A 416 -2.47 -5.48 9.28
N TYR A 417 -3.11 -5.57 8.10
CA TYR A 417 -4.21 -6.51 7.90
C TYR A 417 -3.67 -7.89 7.61
N GLU A 418 -4.16 -8.90 8.32
CA GLU A 418 -3.67 -10.27 8.16
C GLU A 418 -4.31 -10.96 6.95
N TYR A 419 -5.64 -10.97 6.91
CA TYR A 419 -6.39 -11.81 5.99
C TYR A 419 -6.92 -11.03 4.77
N PRO A 420 -6.93 -11.67 3.59
CA PRO A 420 -7.66 -11.14 2.46
C PRO A 420 -9.14 -11.09 2.81
N TYR A 421 -9.84 -10.17 2.18
CA TYR A 421 -11.28 -10.07 2.26
C TYR A 421 -11.90 -10.03 0.86
N GLY A 422 -13.11 -10.56 0.76
CA GLY A 422 -13.97 -10.51 -0.42
C GLY A 422 -14.37 -9.09 -0.84
N ILE A 423 -15.01 -8.99 -2.01
CA ILE A 423 -15.39 -7.72 -2.62
C ILE A 423 -16.84 -7.37 -2.32
N SER A 424 -17.03 -6.15 -1.81
CA SER A 424 -18.32 -5.49 -1.68
C SER A 424 -19.45 -6.37 -1.10
N PRO A 425 -19.29 -6.98 0.10
CA PRO A 425 -20.38 -7.76 0.67
C PRO A 425 -21.57 -6.84 0.99
N ARG A 426 -22.71 -7.11 0.36
CA ARG A 426 -23.98 -6.45 0.65
C ARG A 426 -24.85 -7.36 1.49
N LEU A 427 -25.32 -6.84 2.62
CA LEU A 427 -26.21 -7.54 3.55
C LEU A 427 -27.40 -6.64 3.88
N GLY A 428 -28.53 -6.87 3.23
CA GLY A 428 -29.68 -5.97 3.33
C GLY A 428 -29.32 -4.57 2.83
N THR A 429 -29.49 -3.55 3.67
CA THR A 429 -29.12 -2.15 3.37
C THR A 429 -27.64 -1.83 3.66
N LEU A 430 -26.91 -2.72 4.33
CA LEU A 430 -25.50 -2.51 4.67
C LEU A 430 -24.61 -2.85 3.48
N ARG A 431 -23.71 -1.92 3.15
CA ARG A 431 -22.71 -2.03 2.09
C ARG A 431 -21.36 -1.96 2.78
N ALA A 432 -20.59 -3.04 2.75
CA ALA A 432 -19.19 -2.95 3.15
C ALA A 432 -18.34 -2.92 1.89
N ASN A 433 -17.32 -2.05 1.87
CA ASN A 433 -16.25 -2.06 0.88
C ASN A 433 -16.69 -1.95 -0.60
N GLU A 434 -17.70 -1.14 -0.89
CA GLU A 434 -18.09 -0.81 -2.25
C GLU A 434 -17.02 -0.03 -3.03
N GLY A 435 -15.94 0.45 -2.42
CA GLY A 435 -14.82 1.08 -3.14
C GLY A 435 -13.98 0.10 -3.98
N ILE A 436 -13.83 -1.16 -3.53
CA ILE A 436 -12.89 -2.12 -4.13
C ILE A 436 -13.14 -2.43 -5.61
N PRO A 437 -14.38 -2.60 -6.11
CA PRO A 437 -14.59 -2.76 -7.55
C PRO A 437 -14.02 -1.58 -8.35
N GLY A 438 -14.29 -0.35 -7.90
CA GLY A 438 -13.77 0.89 -8.47
C GLY A 438 -12.25 0.96 -8.46
N ASP A 439 -11.61 0.56 -7.35
CA ASP A 439 -10.15 0.46 -7.22
C ASP A 439 -9.52 -0.44 -8.31
N HIS A 440 -10.23 -1.49 -8.71
CA HIS A 440 -9.84 -2.41 -9.78
C HIS A 440 -10.30 -1.97 -11.18
N ASN A 441 -10.90 -0.78 -11.32
CA ASN A 441 -11.52 -0.29 -12.53
C ASN A 441 -12.62 -1.23 -13.07
N LEU A 442 -13.39 -1.88 -12.18
CA LEU A 442 -14.48 -2.82 -12.49
C LEU A 442 -15.83 -2.31 -12.00
N THR A 443 -16.91 -2.61 -12.75
CA THR A 443 -18.27 -2.44 -12.24
C THR A 443 -18.48 -3.42 -11.08
N ILE A 444 -19.48 -3.19 -10.24
CA ILE A 444 -19.74 -4.06 -9.09
C ILE A 444 -20.01 -5.49 -9.56
N SER A 445 -20.80 -5.65 -10.63
CA SER A 445 -21.10 -6.96 -11.22
C SER A 445 -19.89 -7.65 -11.84
N GLU A 446 -18.99 -6.92 -12.52
CA GLU A 446 -17.75 -7.49 -13.05
C GLU A 446 -16.83 -7.96 -11.93
N ALA A 447 -16.65 -7.15 -10.88
CA ALA A 447 -15.79 -7.49 -9.76
C ALA A 447 -16.30 -8.72 -9.00
N ILE A 448 -17.62 -8.78 -8.74
CA ILE A 448 -18.25 -9.94 -8.12
C ILE A 448 -18.11 -11.19 -9.03
N LEU A 449 -18.28 -11.05 -10.35
CA LEU A 449 -18.07 -12.16 -11.28
C LEU A 449 -16.63 -12.65 -11.25
N MET A 450 -15.65 -11.75 -11.19
CA MET A 450 -14.23 -12.09 -11.15
C MET A 450 -13.85 -12.82 -9.86
N PHE A 451 -14.39 -12.41 -8.71
CA PHE A 451 -14.16 -13.05 -7.42
C PHE A 451 -14.92 -14.38 -7.26
N GLY A 452 -16.05 -14.52 -7.95
CA GLY A 452 -16.86 -15.72 -7.91
C GLY A 452 -17.85 -15.77 -6.74
N PRO A 453 -18.52 -16.91 -6.53
CA PRO A 453 -19.58 -17.04 -5.51
C PRO A 453 -19.10 -16.83 -4.07
N GLY A 454 -17.79 -16.89 -3.83
CA GLY A 454 -17.16 -16.53 -2.56
C GLY A 454 -16.93 -15.03 -2.36
N TYR A 455 -17.41 -14.14 -3.24
CA TYR A 455 -17.20 -12.68 -3.14
C TYR A 455 -17.61 -12.11 -1.77
N LYS A 456 -18.60 -12.71 -1.12
CA LYS A 456 -19.13 -12.32 0.19
C LYS A 456 -18.43 -13.01 1.37
N ASP A 457 -17.52 -13.94 1.10
CA ASP A 457 -16.91 -14.81 2.11
C ASP A 457 -15.81 -14.06 2.86
N ILE A 458 -16.27 -13.22 3.79
CA ILE A 458 -15.60 -12.66 4.99
C ILE A 458 -16.57 -12.77 6.18
N LEU A 459 -17.87 -12.90 5.87
CA LEU A 459 -18.99 -12.70 6.79
C LEU A 459 -19.31 -13.89 7.71
N LYS A 460 -18.75 -15.08 7.46
CA LYS A 460 -19.28 -16.33 8.05
C LYS A 460 -18.62 -16.79 9.35
N GLU A 461 -17.88 -15.94 10.07
CA GLU A 461 -17.44 -16.23 11.44
C GLU A 461 -17.73 -15.16 12.50
N THR A 462 -18.75 -14.31 12.30
CA THR A 462 -19.47 -13.69 13.42
C THR A 462 -20.90 -14.19 13.46
N LYS A 463 -21.21 -15.09 14.41
CA LYS A 463 -22.59 -15.51 14.70
C LYS A 463 -23.45 -14.26 14.90
N ALA A 464 -24.50 -14.11 14.08
CA ALA A 464 -25.66 -13.23 14.24
C ALA A 464 -25.59 -12.30 15.47
N ILE A 465 -25.10 -11.08 15.27
CA ILE A 465 -24.99 -10.05 16.29
C ILE A 465 -26.19 -9.11 16.12
N THR A 466 -26.99 -8.94 17.17
CA THR A 466 -28.09 -7.97 17.18
C THR A 466 -27.54 -6.54 17.33
N PRO A 467 -28.31 -5.49 16.96
CA PRO A 467 -27.87 -4.09 17.04
C PRO A 467 -27.31 -3.63 18.41
N GLU A 468 -27.65 -4.31 19.51
CA GLU A 468 -27.14 -4.03 20.86
C GLU A 468 -25.72 -4.57 21.12
N GLN A 469 -25.25 -5.52 20.32
CA GLN A 469 -23.91 -6.12 20.40
C GLN A 469 -22.94 -5.52 19.35
N VAL A 470 -23.34 -4.45 18.66
CA VAL A 470 -22.56 -3.68 17.66
C VAL A 470 -21.25 -3.09 18.23
N GLY A 471 -21.05 -3.14 19.56
CA GLY A 471 -19.73 -2.92 20.16
C GLY A 471 -18.62 -3.84 19.64
N ASN A 472 -18.96 -4.94 18.94
CA ASN A 472 -18.02 -5.87 18.30
C ASN A 472 -17.88 -5.71 16.76
N PHE A 473 -18.37 -4.61 16.15
CA PHE A 473 -18.11 -4.29 14.73
C PHE A 473 -16.61 -4.17 14.37
N ARG A 474 -15.71 -4.12 15.39
CA ARG A 474 -14.25 -4.16 15.25
C ARG A 474 -13.69 -5.41 14.54
N THR A 475 -14.49 -6.47 14.35
CA THR A 475 -14.07 -7.76 13.74
C THR A 475 -14.38 -7.89 12.24
N TRP A 476 -14.89 -6.84 11.59
CA TRP A 476 -15.38 -6.90 10.20
C TRP A 476 -14.40 -6.39 9.15
N PHE A 477 -13.53 -5.46 9.52
CA PHE A 477 -12.44 -4.96 8.68
C PHE A 477 -11.19 -5.69 9.09
N GLY A 478 -10.51 -6.35 8.13
CA GLY A 478 -9.46 -7.34 8.34
C GLY A 478 -8.66 -7.06 9.61
N ASP A 479 -8.74 -7.98 10.58
CA ASP A 479 -8.28 -7.77 11.96
C ASP A 479 -6.96 -6.99 11.96
N PHE A 480 -7.01 -5.70 12.34
CA PHE A 480 -5.81 -4.87 12.43
C PHE A 480 -4.89 -5.56 13.42
N THR A 481 -3.80 -6.09 12.88
CA THR A 481 -2.95 -7.05 13.57
C THR A 481 -1.54 -6.47 13.55
N PRO A 482 -1.11 -5.74 14.59
CA PRO A 482 0.11 -4.95 14.55
C PRO A 482 1.35 -5.76 14.16
N TRP A 483 1.44 -7.03 14.59
CA TRP A 483 2.57 -7.91 14.27
C TRP A 483 2.68 -8.19 12.77
N CYS A 484 1.60 -8.03 11.99
CA CYS A 484 1.65 -8.19 10.55
C CYS A 484 2.64 -7.21 9.88
N SER A 485 2.81 -6.01 10.45
CA SER A 485 3.81 -5.05 9.96
C SER A 485 5.26 -5.39 10.35
N ASP A 486 5.50 -6.44 11.15
CA ASP A 486 6.87 -6.75 11.61
C ASP A 486 7.77 -7.24 10.48
N TRP A 487 7.23 -7.92 9.46
CA TRP A 487 7.99 -8.26 8.24
C TRP A 487 8.60 -6.99 7.62
N PHE A 488 7.79 -5.94 7.47
CA PHE A 488 8.22 -4.64 6.96
C PHE A 488 9.36 -4.07 7.82
N TYR A 489 9.23 -4.08 9.15
CA TYR A 489 10.22 -3.47 10.03
C TYR A 489 11.54 -4.28 10.13
N HIS A 490 11.49 -5.58 9.85
CA HIS A 490 12.71 -6.40 9.75
C HIS A 490 13.47 -6.18 8.43
N VAL A 491 12.75 -6.07 7.31
CA VAL A 491 13.35 -6.05 5.97
C VAL A 491 13.66 -4.64 5.50
N PHE A 492 12.74 -3.70 5.66
CA PHE A 492 12.89 -2.34 5.11
C PHE A 492 13.58 -1.39 6.08
N THR A 493 13.12 -1.35 7.32
CA THR A 493 13.70 -0.44 8.32
C THR A 493 13.21 -0.77 9.72
N PRO A 494 14.08 -0.81 10.75
CA PRO A 494 13.63 -0.97 12.13
C PRO A 494 13.06 0.32 12.73
N LEU A 495 13.03 1.43 11.98
CA LEU A 495 12.51 2.73 12.44
C LEU A 495 11.02 2.85 12.10
N SER A 496 10.17 3.05 13.11
CA SER A 496 8.75 3.38 12.92
C SER A 496 8.54 4.87 12.63
N ASP A 497 9.44 5.72 13.13
CA ASP A 497 9.42 7.15 12.95
C ASP A 497 10.85 7.66 12.78
N PHE A 498 11.06 8.70 11.98
CA PHE A 498 12.39 9.24 11.72
C PHE A 498 12.37 10.75 11.45
N VAL A 499 13.53 11.38 11.68
CA VAL A 499 13.80 12.79 11.37
C VAL A 499 15.13 12.89 10.63
N ILE A 500 15.11 13.59 9.49
CA ILE A 500 16.29 13.85 8.66
C ILE A 500 16.54 15.34 8.63
N HIS A 501 17.74 15.75 9.05
CA HIS A 501 18.16 17.14 9.02
C HIS A 501 19.04 17.45 7.81
N ARG A 502 18.65 18.46 7.03
CA ARG A 502 19.44 19.09 5.96
C ARG A 502 19.69 20.55 6.29
N ASP A 503 20.41 21.28 5.46
CA ASP A 503 20.76 22.69 5.75
C ASP A 503 19.54 23.60 5.88
N LYS A 504 18.62 23.49 4.93
CA LYS A 504 17.43 24.34 4.87
C LYS A 504 16.12 23.59 5.09
N GLN A 505 16.19 22.26 5.22
CA GLN A 505 15.03 21.39 5.33
C GLN A 505 15.18 20.40 6.47
N THR A 506 14.05 20.05 7.07
CA THR A 506 13.91 18.89 7.96
C THR A 506 12.76 18.06 7.43
N LEU A 507 12.97 16.75 7.31
CA LEU A 507 11.97 15.79 6.87
C LEU A 507 11.63 14.87 8.03
N ILE A 508 10.35 14.57 8.21
CA ILE A 508 9.84 13.77 9.32
C ILE A 508 8.92 12.70 8.74
N GLY A 509 9.23 11.42 8.96
CA GLY A 509 8.35 10.30 8.63
C GLY A 509 7.69 9.78 9.89
N LEU A 510 6.36 9.64 9.88
CA LEU A 510 5.57 9.17 11.01
C LEU A 510 4.71 7.98 10.57
N GLY A 511 4.92 6.82 11.21
CA GLY A 511 4.13 5.61 10.94
C GLY A 511 2.70 5.67 11.50
N TRP A 512 1.84 4.78 11.01
CA TRP A 512 0.43 4.66 11.40
C TRP A 512 0.23 4.46 12.92
N GLY A 513 1.07 3.63 13.52
CA GLY A 513 0.94 3.19 14.91
C GLY A 513 0.37 1.78 15.01
N ASP A 514 -0.01 1.38 16.23
CA ASP A 514 -0.33 -0.01 16.58
C ASP A 514 -1.81 -0.27 16.84
N GLU A 515 -2.69 0.69 16.52
CA GLU A 515 -4.14 0.49 16.64
C GLU A 515 -4.91 1.37 15.66
N GLU A 516 -6.02 0.81 15.21
CA GLU A 516 -6.99 1.43 14.33
C GLU A 516 -8.34 1.54 15.05
N GLY A 517 -9.06 2.61 14.73
CA GLY A 517 -10.46 2.77 15.07
C GLY A 517 -11.28 3.05 13.83
N LEU A 518 -12.60 3.17 13.99
CA LEU A 518 -13.52 3.48 12.89
C LEU A 518 -14.21 4.83 13.12
N LEU A 519 -14.65 5.47 12.04
CA LEU A 519 -15.56 6.62 12.04
C LEU A 519 -16.94 6.23 11.52
N GLU A 520 -17.98 6.52 12.29
CA GLU A 520 -19.37 6.38 11.87
C GLU A 520 -19.81 7.59 11.01
N PRO A 521 -20.77 7.41 10.06
CA PRO A 521 -21.52 6.19 9.77
C PRO A 521 -20.86 5.26 8.71
N ASP A 522 -19.86 5.74 7.97
CA ASP A 522 -19.29 5.01 6.82
C ASP A 522 -18.23 3.96 7.20
N PHE A 523 -17.97 3.79 8.50
CA PHE A 523 -16.96 2.89 9.07
C PHE A 523 -15.56 3.03 8.44
N PHE A 524 -15.16 4.25 8.07
CA PHE A 524 -13.85 4.47 7.47
C PHE A 524 -12.73 4.37 8.54
N PRO A 525 -11.63 3.64 8.28
CA PRO A 525 -10.54 3.49 9.24
C PRO A 525 -9.84 4.79 9.62
N VAL A 526 -9.51 4.91 10.90
CA VAL A 526 -8.76 6.03 11.47
C VAL A 526 -7.65 5.56 12.38
N ALA A 527 -6.52 6.23 12.30
CA ALA A 527 -5.38 5.93 13.16
C ALA A 527 -5.70 6.37 14.61
N GLU A 528 -5.87 5.39 15.51
CA GLU A 528 -6.06 5.69 16.94
C GLU A 528 -4.75 6.12 17.60
N TYR A 529 -3.61 5.59 17.11
CA TYR A 529 -2.29 5.84 17.69
C TYR A 529 -1.30 6.54 16.76
N ALA A 530 -1.77 7.17 15.69
CA ALA A 530 -0.96 8.19 15.01
C ALA A 530 -0.87 9.47 15.85
N LEU A 531 0.21 10.23 15.64
CA LEU A 531 0.58 11.42 16.39
C LEU A 531 0.61 11.21 17.91
N THR A 532 1.28 10.14 18.36
CA THR A 532 1.59 9.91 19.77
C THR A 532 2.38 11.06 20.40
N ASN A 533 2.44 11.09 21.74
CA ASN A 533 3.30 12.03 22.48
C ASN A 533 4.76 12.02 22.00
N LEU A 534 5.28 10.86 21.58
CA LEU A 534 6.65 10.76 21.07
C LEU A 534 6.77 11.35 19.66
N GLN A 535 5.81 11.09 18.77
CA GLN A 535 5.78 11.72 17.45
C GLN A 535 5.64 13.25 17.55
N MET A 536 4.83 13.75 18.49
CA MET A 536 4.75 15.18 18.81
C MET A 536 6.10 15.75 19.30
N LYS A 537 6.83 15.00 20.14
CA LYS A 537 8.19 15.38 20.58
C LYS A 537 9.20 15.39 19.43
N LEU A 538 9.10 14.45 18.47
CA LEU A 538 9.94 14.44 17.26
C LEU A 538 9.71 15.72 16.45
N ILE A 539 8.46 16.09 16.20
CA ILE A 539 8.12 17.33 15.48
C ILE A 539 8.62 18.56 16.26
N ALA A 540 8.39 18.61 17.58
CA ALA A 540 8.83 19.73 18.41
C ALA A 540 10.37 19.88 18.44
N ASN A 541 11.12 18.78 18.46
CA ASN A 541 12.58 18.82 18.37
C ASN A 541 13.04 19.31 17.00
N ALA A 542 12.45 18.81 15.93
CA ALA A 542 12.74 19.25 14.57
C ALA A 542 12.53 20.77 14.35
N GLN A 543 11.54 21.35 15.03
CA GLN A 543 11.26 22.79 14.97
C GLN A 543 12.36 23.69 15.53
N LYS A 544 13.19 23.20 16.46
CA LYS A 544 14.26 23.99 17.10
C LYS A 544 15.28 24.51 16.09
N HIS A 545 15.39 23.86 14.94
CA HIS A 545 16.38 24.20 13.91
C HIS A 545 15.94 25.32 12.95
N ASN A 546 14.71 25.84 13.07
CA ASN A 546 14.18 26.93 12.22
C ASN A 546 14.35 26.70 10.70
N LYS A 547 14.14 25.46 10.25
CA LYS A 547 14.23 25.02 8.85
C LYS A 547 12.84 24.80 8.26
N GLN A 548 12.74 24.74 6.94
CA GLN A 548 11.53 24.28 6.26
C GLN A 548 11.23 22.84 6.70
N CYS A 549 10.04 22.58 7.21
CA CYS A 549 9.70 21.28 7.79
C CYS A 549 8.65 20.56 6.94
N LEU A 550 8.96 19.32 6.58
CA LEU A 550 8.11 18.44 5.80
C LEU A 550 7.76 17.21 6.63
N ILE A 551 6.47 16.93 6.76
CA ILE A 551 5.94 15.82 7.54
C ILE A 551 5.25 14.86 6.56
N PHE A 552 5.64 13.60 6.61
CA PHE A 552 5.10 12.50 5.82
C PHE A 552 4.42 11.52 6.75
N MET A 553 3.14 11.26 6.52
CA MET A 553 2.35 10.31 7.29
C MET A 553 1.24 9.75 6.41
N HIS A 554 0.82 8.51 6.64
CA HIS A 554 -0.33 7.95 5.92
C HIS A 554 -1.66 8.65 6.22
N PRO A 555 -2.10 8.79 7.50
CA PRO A 555 -3.42 9.36 7.79
C PRO A 555 -3.52 10.83 7.37
N THR A 556 -4.70 11.23 6.91
CA THR A 556 -4.94 12.61 6.51
C THR A 556 -5.11 13.53 7.72
N ILE A 557 -4.80 14.81 7.51
CA ILE A 557 -5.23 15.87 8.42
C ILE A 557 -6.63 16.36 8.03
N VAL A 558 -6.82 16.56 6.74
CA VAL A 558 -8.05 17.03 6.11
C VAL A 558 -8.19 16.31 4.80
N SER A 559 -9.36 15.74 4.59
CA SER A 559 -9.80 15.19 3.30
C SER A 559 -11.30 15.05 3.37
N TYR A 560 -12.00 15.50 2.33
CA TYR A 560 -13.46 15.54 2.37
C TYR A 560 -14.02 14.17 2.00
N GLN A 561 -15.12 13.78 2.63
CA GLN A 561 -15.95 12.66 2.16
C GLN A 561 -16.34 12.82 0.68
N GLY A 562 -16.52 11.68 0.01
CA GLY A 562 -16.63 11.62 -1.45
C GLY A 562 -17.70 12.53 -2.04
N ASP A 563 -18.86 12.63 -1.40
CA ASP A 563 -20.02 13.41 -1.81
C ASP A 563 -19.82 14.94 -1.72
N TYR A 564 -18.88 15.41 -0.90
CA TYR A 564 -18.56 16.84 -0.76
C TYR A 564 -17.57 17.30 -1.83
N PRO A 565 -17.90 18.30 -2.67
CA PRO A 565 -16.98 18.85 -3.66
C PRO A 565 -15.75 19.52 -3.04
N LEU A 566 -14.56 19.25 -3.60
CA LEU A 566 -13.29 19.80 -3.13
C LEU A 566 -13.27 21.34 -3.19
N SER A 567 -13.93 21.93 -4.19
CA SER A 567 -13.98 23.37 -4.42
C SER A 567 -14.86 24.14 -3.43
N LYS A 568 -15.73 23.44 -2.69
CA LYS A 568 -16.60 24.04 -1.66
C LYS A 568 -15.84 24.21 -0.34
N GLN A 569 -16.16 25.29 0.37
CA GLN A 569 -15.59 25.53 1.69
C GLN A 569 -16.19 24.52 2.69
N GLY A 570 -15.33 23.85 3.45
CA GLY A 570 -15.68 22.94 4.53
C GLY A 570 -15.30 23.50 5.90
N LYS A 571 -15.57 22.74 6.96
CA LYS A 571 -15.17 23.08 8.33
C LYS A 571 -14.73 21.82 9.07
N ILE A 572 -13.44 21.75 9.41
CA ILE A 572 -12.92 20.65 10.22
C ILE A 572 -13.21 20.89 11.70
N GLU A 573 -13.17 19.82 12.49
CA GLU A 573 -13.39 19.86 13.93
C GLU A 573 -12.24 19.22 14.70
N SER A 574 -12.24 19.45 16.02
CA SER A 574 -11.31 18.82 16.95
C SER A 574 -11.47 17.30 16.99
N LYS A 575 -12.71 16.83 16.79
CA LYS A 575 -13.02 15.43 16.52
C LYS A 575 -13.12 15.23 15.00
N PRO A 576 -12.80 14.03 14.50
CA PRO A 576 -13.02 13.72 13.10
C PRO A 576 -14.47 13.96 12.66
N ASN A 577 -14.66 14.50 11.46
CA ASN A 577 -15.95 14.73 10.84
C ASN A 577 -15.86 14.49 9.32
N THR A 578 -16.91 14.86 8.58
CA THR A 578 -17.04 14.66 7.12
C THR A 578 -15.94 15.35 6.28
N TYR A 579 -15.17 16.27 6.86
CA TYR A 579 -14.05 16.97 6.22
C TYR A 579 -12.67 16.40 6.60
N SER A 580 -12.64 15.26 7.30
CA SER A 580 -11.40 14.60 7.72
C SER A 580 -11.48 13.07 7.54
N LEU A 581 -11.82 12.62 6.34
CA LEU A 581 -11.82 11.21 5.95
C LEU A 581 -10.40 10.61 6.07
N GLY A 582 -10.29 9.43 6.67
CA GLY A 582 -8.99 8.75 6.83
C GLY A 582 -8.03 9.45 7.78
N THR A 583 -8.54 10.08 8.84
CA THR A 583 -7.73 10.87 9.78
C THR A 583 -7.22 10.05 10.98
N PHE A 584 -6.62 10.75 11.93
CA PHE A 584 -6.28 10.26 13.27
C PHE A 584 -7.17 10.89 14.36
N LYS A 585 -7.29 10.21 15.51
CA LYS A 585 -8.07 10.67 16.67
C LYS A 585 -7.22 11.33 17.77
N LYS A 586 -6.07 10.75 18.08
CA LYS A 586 -5.25 11.12 19.24
C LYS A 586 -4.49 12.42 19.02
N LEU A 587 -4.47 13.29 20.04
CA LEU A 587 -3.76 14.59 20.06
C LEU A 587 -4.06 15.56 18.89
N ARG A 588 -5.18 15.36 18.19
CA ARG A 588 -5.60 16.22 17.07
C ARG A 588 -5.77 17.68 17.45
N PRO A 589 -6.43 18.05 18.57
CA PRO A 589 -6.52 19.44 18.99
C PRO A 589 -5.15 20.08 19.25
N GLU A 590 -4.26 19.34 19.91
CA GLU A 590 -2.90 19.78 20.21
C GLU A 590 -2.08 19.96 18.93
N PHE A 591 -2.19 19.04 17.98
CA PHE A 591 -1.51 19.13 16.69
C PHE A 591 -1.95 20.39 15.92
N PHE A 592 -3.26 20.64 15.89
CA PHE A 592 -3.83 21.81 15.20
C PHE A 592 -3.30 23.11 15.80
N LYS A 593 -3.38 23.23 17.12
CA LYS A 593 -2.90 24.39 17.86
C LYS A 593 -1.40 24.63 17.67
N ASN A 594 -0.59 23.57 17.74
CA ASN A 594 0.87 23.71 17.80
C ASN A 594 1.53 23.80 16.42
N TYR A 595 0.92 23.23 15.38
CA TYR A 595 1.55 23.11 14.06
C TYR A 595 0.74 23.78 12.95
N LEU A 596 -0.56 23.48 12.84
CA LEU A 596 -1.38 24.03 11.74
C LEU A 596 -1.56 25.55 11.86
N PHE A 597 -1.86 26.05 13.06
CA PHE A 597 -2.12 27.48 13.31
C PHE A 597 -0.90 28.26 13.81
N SER A 598 0.28 27.67 13.70
CA SER A 598 1.51 28.38 14.00
C SER A 598 1.89 29.32 12.84
N ASN A 599 2.68 30.37 13.13
CA ASN A 599 3.24 31.27 12.11
C ASN A 599 4.43 30.64 11.35
N LYS A 600 4.42 29.32 11.17
CA LYS A 600 5.50 28.56 10.52
C LYS A 600 4.96 27.81 9.31
N LYS A 601 5.79 27.75 8.29
CA LYS A 601 5.51 27.15 7.00
C LYS A 601 5.82 25.64 7.01
N TYR A 602 4.81 24.79 7.25
CA TYR A 602 4.93 23.33 7.12
C TYR A 602 4.42 22.83 5.77
N TYR A 603 4.96 21.69 5.34
CA TYR A 603 4.39 20.85 4.30
C TYR A 603 4.01 19.53 4.94
N ILE A 604 2.77 19.12 4.79
CA ILE A 604 2.30 17.84 5.31
C ILE A 604 1.78 17.05 4.12
N LEU A 605 2.43 15.94 3.84
CA LEU A 605 2.10 15.04 2.75
C LEU A 605 1.50 13.76 3.33
N SER A 606 0.36 13.36 2.77
CA SER A 606 -0.41 12.19 3.23
C SER A 606 -1.16 11.48 2.09
N GLY A 607 -1.82 10.38 2.43
CA GLY A 607 -2.69 9.59 1.54
C GLY A 607 -3.92 9.06 2.26
N HIS A 608 -4.19 7.76 2.20
CA HIS A 608 -5.30 7.02 2.85
C HIS A 608 -6.69 7.29 2.28
N SER A 609 -7.05 8.56 2.04
CA SER A 609 -8.40 8.89 1.53
C SER A 609 -8.59 8.61 0.04
N HIS A 610 -7.52 8.18 -0.66
CA HIS A 610 -7.46 8.01 -2.12
C HIS A 610 -7.87 9.27 -2.90
N ARG A 611 -7.94 10.44 -2.25
CA ARG A 611 -8.49 11.66 -2.83
C ARG A 611 -7.47 12.79 -2.82
N SER A 612 -6.97 13.10 -4.01
CA SER A 612 -5.94 14.13 -4.16
C SER A 612 -6.45 15.54 -3.89
N GLY A 613 -5.65 16.35 -3.20
CA GLY A 613 -5.99 17.73 -2.91
C GLY A 613 -4.89 18.52 -2.20
N LEU A 614 -4.84 19.82 -2.49
CA LEU A 614 -4.12 20.82 -1.69
C LEU A 614 -5.15 21.53 -0.81
N TYR A 615 -4.97 21.51 0.50
CA TYR A 615 -5.92 22.09 1.45
C TYR A 615 -5.36 23.31 2.14
N GLU A 616 -6.15 24.38 2.15
CA GLU A 616 -5.99 25.54 3.01
C GLU A 616 -6.83 25.33 4.27
N ILE A 617 -6.29 25.68 5.44
CA ILE A 617 -7.02 25.70 6.71
C ILE A 617 -6.79 27.05 7.38
N ASN A 618 -7.87 27.69 7.82
CA ASN A 618 -7.84 28.94 8.56
C ASN A 618 -7.99 28.71 10.06
N THR A 619 -7.65 29.72 10.87
CA THR A 619 -7.70 29.66 12.34
C THR A 619 -9.10 29.44 12.91
N ASP A 620 -10.15 29.73 12.15
CA ASP A 620 -11.55 29.44 12.49
C ASP A 620 -12.00 28.03 12.09
N MET A 621 -11.04 27.17 11.72
CA MET A 621 -11.23 25.79 11.26
C MET A 621 -11.93 25.66 9.90
N THR A 622 -12.16 26.77 9.18
CA THR A 622 -12.63 26.68 7.80
C THR A 622 -11.54 26.13 6.91
N THR A 623 -11.92 25.31 5.95
CA THR A 623 -10.99 24.70 5.00
C THR A 623 -11.50 24.81 3.58
N LYS A 624 -10.58 24.86 2.63
CA LYS A 624 -10.87 24.84 1.20
C LYS A 624 -9.84 23.99 0.48
N GLY A 625 -10.33 23.07 -0.35
CA GLY A 625 -9.49 22.24 -1.20
C GLY A 625 -9.26 22.84 -2.57
N TYR A 626 -8.14 22.47 -3.17
CA TYR A 626 -7.76 22.82 -4.54
C TYR A 626 -7.21 21.58 -5.23
N SER A 627 -7.48 21.43 -6.53
CA SER A 627 -6.86 20.36 -7.34
C SER A 627 -5.33 20.52 -7.35
N LEU A 628 -4.61 19.40 -7.19
CA LEU A 628 -3.16 19.37 -7.28
C LEU A 628 -2.63 19.78 -8.66
N GLU A 629 -3.39 19.57 -9.74
CA GLU A 629 -3.01 20.05 -11.09
C GLU A 629 -2.85 21.58 -11.12
N SER A 630 -3.59 22.30 -10.27
CA SER A 630 -3.52 23.77 -10.14
C SER A 630 -2.61 24.26 -9.00
N ALA A 631 -2.03 23.35 -8.21
CA ALA A 631 -1.43 23.66 -6.92
C ALA A 631 -0.25 24.64 -7.00
N THR A 632 0.62 24.53 -8.02
CA THR A 632 1.77 25.46 -8.17
C THR A 632 1.33 26.93 -8.15
N GLY A 633 0.22 27.26 -8.81
CA GLY A 633 -0.34 28.62 -8.76
C GLY A 633 -0.94 28.99 -7.40
N GLN A 634 -1.56 28.03 -6.70
CA GLN A 634 -2.20 28.25 -5.40
C GLN A 634 -1.20 28.40 -4.26
N LEU A 635 -0.07 27.68 -4.29
CA LEU A 635 0.96 27.74 -3.24
C LEU A 635 1.47 29.15 -2.97
N LYS A 636 1.51 30.01 -3.99
CA LYS A 636 1.88 31.43 -3.85
C LYS A 636 0.88 32.21 -2.99
N LYS A 637 -0.41 31.88 -3.05
CA LYS A 637 -1.47 32.53 -2.27
C LYS A 637 -1.45 32.15 -0.80
N PHE A 638 -0.88 30.98 -0.48
CA PHE A 638 -0.83 30.47 0.89
C PHE A 638 0.16 31.23 1.77
N GLY A 639 1.12 31.96 1.18
CA GLY A 639 2.16 32.68 1.93
C GLY A 639 2.89 31.75 2.91
N ASP A 640 2.90 32.12 4.18
CA ASP A 640 3.55 31.36 5.26
C ASP A 640 2.64 30.32 5.94
N LYS A 641 1.38 30.17 5.50
CA LYS A 641 0.48 29.14 6.05
C LYS A 641 0.99 27.73 5.78
N THR A 642 0.63 26.79 6.66
CA THR A 642 0.84 25.35 6.47
C THR A 642 0.16 24.86 5.19
N ARG A 643 0.86 24.00 4.44
CA ARG A 643 0.38 23.36 3.21
C ARG A 643 0.09 21.90 3.50
N ILE A 644 -1.14 21.48 3.28
CA ILE A 644 -1.53 20.08 3.43
C ILE A 644 -1.81 19.53 2.04
N ILE A 645 -1.08 18.48 1.68
CA ILE A 645 -1.07 17.89 0.36
C ILE A 645 -1.46 16.42 0.54
N VAL A 646 -2.65 16.07 0.10
CA VAL A 646 -3.06 14.67 -0.01
C VAL A 646 -2.74 14.23 -1.42
N THR A 647 -1.82 13.27 -1.57
CA THR A 647 -1.53 12.66 -2.88
C THR A 647 -2.64 11.65 -3.17
N GLY A 648 -3.08 11.56 -4.43
CA GLY A 648 -4.04 10.52 -4.81
C GLY A 648 -3.35 9.17 -4.82
N SER A 649 -4.13 8.09 -4.71
CA SER A 649 -3.58 6.74 -4.72
C SER A 649 -2.66 6.49 -5.93
N SER A 650 -1.52 5.84 -5.68
CA SER A 650 -0.54 5.48 -6.71
C SER A 650 -0.77 4.08 -7.27
N GLY A 651 -1.45 3.21 -6.51
CA GLY A 651 -1.84 1.88 -6.91
C GLY A 651 -3.27 1.88 -7.47
N PRO A 652 -4.31 1.69 -6.62
CA PRO A 652 -5.73 1.72 -6.96
C PRO A 652 -6.21 2.93 -7.77
N ILE A 653 -7.35 2.79 -8.45
CA ILE A 653 -8.04 3.92 -9.10
C ILE A 653 -8.57 4.89 -8.03
N PRO A 654 -8.02 6.11 -7.92
CA PRO A 654 -8.45 7.07 -6.91
C PRO A 654 -9.82 7.68 -7.23
N VAL A 655 -10.44 8.25 -6.20
CA VAL A 655 -11.62 9.09 -6.34
C VAL A 655 -11.25 10.57 -6.35
N GLN A 656 -12.00 11.35 -7.11
CA GLN A 656 -11.91 12.79 -7.20
C GLN A 656 -13.29 13.41 -7.46
N ASN A 657 -13.66 14.34 -6.60
CA ASN A 657 -14.86 15.15 -6.75
C ASN A 657 -14.47 16.61 -6.62
N LEU A 658 -14.34 17.32 -7.74
CA LEU A 658 -13.89 18.72 -7.71
C LEU A 658 -15.07 19.65 -7.46
N ASN A 659 -16.18 19.47 -8.17
CA ASN A 659 -17.33 20.38 -8.21
C ASN A 659 -18.70 19.70 -8.00
N GLY A 660 -18.72 18.41 -7.66
CA GLY A 660 -19.93 17.60 -7.49
C GLY A 660 -20.13 16.59 -8.62
N GLU A 661 -19.11 16.32 -9.42
CA GLU A 661 -19.21 15.40 -10.55
C GLU A 661 -19.54 13.98 -10.05
N MET A 662 -20.42 13.29 -10.78
CA MET A 662 -20.81 11.90 -10.49
C MET A 662 -21.28 11.66 -9.04
N GLN A 663 -21.86 12.67 -8.38
CA GLN A 663 -22.34 12.57 -6.99
C GLN A 663 -21.26 12.14 -5.98
N GLY A 664 -19.99 12.45 -6.27
CA GLY A 664 -18.87 12.06 -5.42
C GLY A 664 -18.12 10.81 -5.87
N TYR A 665 -18.64 10.07 -6.85
CA TYR A 665 -18.00 8.89 -7.45
C TYR A 665 -17.28 9.24 -8.76
N GLY A 666 -16.64 10.41 -8.79
CA GLY A 666 -15.79 10.79 -9.91
C GLY A 666 -14.46 10.05 -9.81
N TRP A 667 -14.20 9.06 -10.65
CA TRP A 667 -12.91 8.36 -10.62
C TRP A 667 -11.83 9.18 -11.34
N ASP A 668 -10.58 9.10 -10.85
CA ASP A 668 -9.41 9.70 -11.49
C ASP A 668 -8.34 8.62 -11.74
N ILE A 669 -7.23 9.03 -12.35
CA ILE A 669 -6.11 8.17 -12.69
C ILE A 669 -5.14 8.09 -11.50
N PRO A 670 -4.53 6.93 -11.19
CA PRO A 670 -3.49 6.83 -10.18
C PRO A 670 -2.39 7.89 -10.35
N THR A 671 -1.95 8.49 -9.25
CA THR A 671 -1.07 9.67 -9.28
C THR A 671 0.16 9.57 -8.39
N ALA A 672 1.17 10.38 -8.72
CA ALA A 672 2.26 10.72 -7.83
C ALA A 672 2.45 12.23 -7.74
N THR A 673 3.02 12.71 -6.63
CA THR A 673 3.31 14.14 -6.43
C THR A 673 4.81 14.40 -6.45
N ILE A 674 5.24 15.40 -7.20
CA ILE A 674 6.61 15.94 -7.16
C ILE A 674 6.58 17.32 -6.52
N ILE A 675 7.47 17.55 -5.55
CA ILE A 675 7.69 18.87 -4.96
C ILE A 675 9.13 19.30 -5.22
N ASP A 676 9.29 20.45 -5.86
CA ASP A 676 10.60 21.06 -6.14
C ASP A 676 10.74 22.40 -5.42
N PHE A 677 11.77 22.49 -4.58
CA PHE A 677 12.07 23.67 -3.76
C PHE A 677 13.17 24.55 -4.34
N SER A 678 13.78 24.14 -5.47
CA SER A 678 14.97 24.82 -6.02
C SER A 678 14.65 26.21 -6.60
N ASN A 679 13.47 26.37 -7.24
CA ASN A 679 13.10 27.57 -8.00
C ASN A 679 11.64 28.01 -7.75
N GLY A 680 11.34 28.56 -6.56
CA GLY A 680 10.04 29.20 -6.29
C GLY A 680 8.90 28.26 -5.91
N GLU A 681 9.22 27.06 -5.44
CA GLU A 681 8.29 26.02 -4.93
C GLU A 681 7.21 25.61 -5.92
N THR A 682 7.40 24.45 -6.55
CA THR A 682 6.45 23.91 -7.52
C THR A 682 5.95 22.54 -7.10
N ILE A 683 4.68 22.27 -7.43
CA ILE A 683 4.04 20.97 -7.33
C ILE A 683 3.68 20.51 -8.74
N LYS A 684 4.11 19.29 -9.08
CA LYS A 684 3.74 18.61 -10.32
C LYS A 684 3.07 17.29 -9.97
N VAL A 685 1.94 17.02 -10.61
CA VAL A 685 1.26 15.72 -10.53
C VAL A 685 1.70 14.89 -11.73
N LEU A 686 2.07 13.64 -11.47
CA LEU A 686 2.28 12.61 -12.48
C LEU A 686 1.05 11.70 -12.46
N LYS A 687 0.66 11.20 -13.63
CA LYS A 687 -0.48 10.29 -13.79
C LYS A 687 0.00 9.03 -14.49
N ALA A 688 -0.46 7.86 -14.05
CA ALA A 688 -0.22 6.62 -14.76
C ALA A 688 -0.83 6.70 -16.18
N ASN A 689 -0.17 6.13 -17.19
CA ASN A 689 -0.65 6.16 -18.57
C ASN A 689 -0.99 4.77 -19.13
N ASN A 690 -0.77 3.70 -18.36
CA ASN A 690 -1.23 2.37 -18.75
C ASN A 690 -2.76 2.34 -18.93
N GLU A 691 -3.21 1.58 -19.92
CA GLU A 691 -4.60 1.60 -20.40
C GLU A 691 -5.61 1.24 -19.30
N THR A 692 -5.29 0.24 -18.47
CA THR A 692 -6.18 -0.22 -17.39
C THR A 692 -6.24 0.74 -16.19
N ALA A 693 -5.29 1.67 -16.06
CA ALA A 693 -5.31 2.72 -15.04
C ALA A 693 -6.20 3.92 -15.42
N LYS A 694 -6.68 4.00 -16.67
CA LYS A 694 -7.65 5.01 -17.07
C LYS A 694 -9.04 4.59 -16.61
N PRO A 695 -9.72 5.34 -15.72
CA PRO A 695 -11.01 4.92 -15.19
C PRO A 695 -12.03 4.76 -16.32
N ARG A 696 -12.81 3.68 -16.30
CA ARG A 696 -13.85 3.43 -17.30
C ARG A 696 -15.12 4.19 -16.92
N PHE A 697 -15.71 4.90 -17.89
CA PHE A 697 -16.97 5.61 -17.67
C PHE A 697 -18.11 4.66 -17.29
N ALA A 698 -18.07 3.42 -17.80
CA ALA A 698 -19.00 2.36 -17.41
C ALA A 698 -19.01 2.10 -15.90
N VAL A 699 -17.84 2.14 -15.24
CA VAL A 699 -17.72 1.97 -13.79
C VAL A 699 -18.35 3.16 -13.06
N ALA A 700 -18.03 4.39 -13.49
CA ALA A 700 -18.62 5.60 -12.92
C ALA A 700 -20.16 5.57 -13.00
N MET A 701 -20.70 5.14 -14.14
CA MET A 701 -22.15 5.02 -14.35
C MET A 701 -22.78 3.91 -13.48
N ASP A 702 -22.08 2.79 -13.28
CA ASP A 702 -22.58 1.71 -12.41
C ASP A 702 -22.71 2.17 -10.95
N TYR A 703 -21.72 2.90 -10.45
CA TYR A 703 -21.77 3.51 -9.11
C TYR A 703 -22.85 4.58 -9.01
N TYR A 704 -22.97 5.45 -10.02
CA TYR A 704 -24.03 6.45 -10.07
C TYR A 704 -25.43 5.81 -10.00
N ASP A 705 -25.61 4.67 -10.67
CA ASP A 705 -26.88 3.96 -10.73
C ASP A 705 -27.24 3.22 -9.43
N LEU A 706 -26.27 2.46 -8.90
CA LEU A 706 -26.45 1.56 -7.76
C LEU A 706 -26.34 2.26 -6.42
N ILE A 707 -25.48 3.27 -6.32
CA ILE A 707 -25.15 3.94 -5.06
C ILE A 707 -25.72 5.36 -5.01
N GLY A 708 -25.72 6.05 -6.15
CA GLY A 708 -26.33 7.36 -6.31
C GLY A 708 -27.83 7.34 -6.61
N ASN A 709 -28.30 8.42 -7.24
CA ASN A 709 -29.73 8.64 -7.51
C ASN A 709 -30.33 7.72 -8.59
N GLY A 710 -29.54 6.90 -9.29
CA GLY A 710 -30.00 6.18 -10.48
C GLY A 710 -29.74 6.97 -11.76
N VAL A 711 -29.50 6.27 -12.87
CA VAL A 711 -29.21 6.91 -14.15
C VAL A 711 -30.48 7.24 -14.95
N PHE A 712 -31.44 6.31 -14.97
CA PHE A 712 -32.64 6.38 -15.79
C PHE A 712 -33.90 6.42 -14.92
N HIS A 713 -34.76 7.43 -15.13
CA HIS A 713 -36.02 7.60 -14.42
C HIS A 713 -37.21 7.45 -15.38
N GLY A 714 -38.19 6.63 -15.02
CA GLY A 714 -39.38 6.43 -15.85
C GLY A 714 -40.28 7.68 -15.90
N LYS A 715 -40.85 8.00 -17.07
CA LYS A 715 -41.63 9.25 -17.29
C LYS A 715 -42.96 9.33 -16.50
N ASP A 716 -43.49 8.20 -16.00
CA ASP A 716 -44.78 8.09 -15.29
C ASP A 716 -44.65 8.16 -13.75
N THR A 717 -43.49 8.47 -13.18
CA THR A 717 -43.33 8.55 -11.71
C THR A 717 -43.80 9.90 -11.15
N THR A 718 -45.07 10.26 -11.36
CA THR A 718 -45.73 11.22 -10.48
C THR A 718 -45.94 10.54 -9.14
N SER A 719 -45.09 10.87 -8.16
CA SER A 719 -45.33 10.80 -6.71
C SER A 719 -46.53 9.95 -6.27
N ALA A 720 -46.34 8.63 -6.16
CA ALA A 720 -47.20 7.78 -5.33
C ALA A 720 -46.46 7.50 -4.03
N SER A 721 -46.78 8.28 -3.00
CA SER A 721 -46.63 7.85 -1.62
C SER A 721 -47.57 6.68 -1.34
N TYR A 722 -47.18 5.80 -0.41
CA TYR A 722 -47.90 4.63 0.13
C TYR A 722 -47.74 3.29 -0.58
N LEU A 723 -46.95 2.40 0.05
CA LEU A 723 -47.46 1.13 0.57
C LEU A 723 -46.75 0.86 1.91
N SER A 724 -47.56 0.69 2.95
CA SER A 724 -47.16 0.44 4.34
C SER A 724 -46.53 -0.94 4.50
N THR A 725 -45.55 -0.98 5.40
CA THR A 725 -44.75 -2.11 5.87
C THR A 725 -45.56 -3.12 6.70
N ASP A 726 -46.61 -3.72 6.15
CA ASP A 726 -47.35 -4.77 6.88
C ASP A 726 -47.47 -6.05 6.05
N LYS A 727 -46.80 -7.09 6.57
CA LYS A 727 -46.78 -8.51 6.16
C LYS A 727 -45.77 -8.90 5.08
N LEU A 728 -44.50 -8.97 5.45
CA LEU A 728 -43.56 -9.93 4.89
C LEU A 728 -43.02 -10.82 6.02
N SER A 729 -43.15 -12.13 5.85
CA SER A 729 -42.65 -13.15 6.78
C SER A 729 -41.13 -13.07 6.93
N GLN A 730 -40.63 -13.29 8.14
CA GLN A 730 -39.23 -13.15 8.56
C GLN A 730 -38.17 -13.91 7.72
N GLU A 731 -38.56 -14.84 6.84
CA GLU A 731 -37.62 -15.57 5.97
C GLU A 731 -37.38 -14.91 4.59
N GLN A 732 -38.16 -13.91 4.18
CA GLN A 732 -37.98 -13.21 2.90
C GLN A 732 -37.27 -11.85 3.00
N THR A 733 -37.08 -11.33 4.21
CA THR A 733 -36.51 -9.98 4.45
C THR A 733 -34.98 -9.88 4.34
N LEU A 734 -34.28 -10.96 3.97
CA LEU A 734 -32.82 -10.97 3.79
C LEU A 734 -32.36 -10.65 2.36
N TYR A 735 -33.27 -10.52 1.40
CA TYR A 735 -32.92 -10.39 -0.03
C TYR A 735 -33.63 -9.26 -0.81
N ASP A 736 -34.47 -8.44 -0.17
CA ASP A 736 -35.08 -7.30 -0.87
C ASP A 736 -34.10 -6.12 -0.96
N PHE A 737 -33.37 -6.10 -2.07
CA PHE A 737 -32.68 -4.93 -2.58
C PHE A 737 -33.71 -3.83 -2.89
N ASP A 738 -33.62 -2.74 -2.13
CA ASP A 738 -34.14 -1.38 -2.35
C ASP A 738 -35.48 -1.20 -3.12
N LEU A 739 -36.53 -0.80 -2.37
CA LEU A 739 -37.86 -0.39 -2.87
C LEU A 739 -37.81 0.76 -3.90
N ASP A 740 -36.68 1.46 -4.04
CA ASP A 740 -36.51 2.56 -5.02
C ASP A 740 -36.15 2.10 -6.45
N LEU A 741 -35.82 0.82 -6.66
CA LEU A 741 -35.60 0.26 -8.00
C LEU A 741 -36.87 0.29 -8.88
N ASP A 742 -38.05 0.38 -8.28
CA ASP A 742 -39.34 0.47 -8.99
C ASP A 742 -39.54 1.79 -9.76
N LYS A 743 -38.76 2.84 -9.44
CA LYS A 743 -38.79 4.14 -10.12
C LYS A 743 -37.73 4.26 -11.23
N LYS A 744 -36.73 3.37 -11.22
CA LYS A 744 -35.58 3.39 -12.14
C LYS A 744 -35.83 2.52 -13.37
N GLY A 745 -35.38 2.98 -14.54
CA GLY A 745 -35.41 2.23 -15.81
C GLY A 745 -36.27 2.86 -16.92
N PHE A 746 -36.62 2.05 -17.91
CA PHE A 746 -37.35 2.48 -19.10
C PHE A 746 -38.79 1.98 -19.10
N ILE A 747 -39.71 2.80 -19.62
CA ILE A 747 -41.14 2.49 -19.64
C ILE A 747 -41.69 2.67 -21.05
N SER A 748 -42.44 1.68 -21.55
CA SER A 748 -43.24 1.82 -22.77
C SER A 748 -44.67 2.27 -22.43
N SER A 749 -45.32 2.94 -23.39
CA SER A 749 -46.74 3.26 -23.27
C SER A 749 -47.60 2.02 -23.57
N LYS A 750 -48.89 2.09 -23.26
CA LYS A 750 -49.87 1.07 -23.65
C LYS A 750 -50.08 1.05 -25.17
N ASP A 751 -50.10 2.23 -25.78
CA ASP A 751 -50.47 2.43 -27.19
C ASP A 751 -49.27 2.18 -28.13
N ASP A 752 -48.05 2.25 -27.59
CA ASP A 752 -46.81 1.90 -28.27
C ASP A 752 -45.91 1.07 -27.34
N PRO A 753 -46.09 -0.27 -27.32
CA PRO A 753 -45.29 -1.16 -26.49
C PRO A 753 -43.86 -1.35 -26.99
N TYR A 754 -43.49 -0.79 -28.14
CA TYR A 754 -42.19 -0.96 -28.79
C TYR A 754 -41.27 0.25 -28.63
N THR A 755 -41.81 1.37 -28.13
CA THR A 755 -41.04 2.56 -27.78
C THR A 755 -40.93 2.72 -26.27
N PHE A 756 -39.70 2.70 -25.77
CA PHE A 756 -39.40 2.84 -24.35
C PHE A 756 -38.81 4.22 -24.08
N THR A 757 -39.29 4.90 -23.04
CA THR A 757 -38.80 6.23 -22.66
C THR A 757 -38.20 6.21 -21.27
N ALA A 758 -37.10 6.94 -21.09
CA ALA A 758 -36.52 7.27 -19.79
C ALA A 758 -36.00 8.71 -19.79
N LYS A 759 -36.00 9.37 -18.63
CA LYS A 759 -35.30 10.63 -18.40
C LYS A 759 -33.96 10.35 -17.73
N LEU A 760 -32.87 10.91 -18.24
CA LEU A 760 -31.59 10.93 -17.55
C LEU A 760 -31.68 11.77 -16.28
N ASP A 761 -30.94 11.35 -15.26
CA ASP A 761 -30.85 12.09 -14.00
C ASP A 761 -30.39 13.54 -14.19
N ASP A 762 -30.93 14.44 -13.36
CA ASP A 762 -30.63 15.86 -13.47
C ASP A 762 -29.18 16.20 -13.09
N GLY A 763 -28.49 15.32 -12.35
CA GLY A 763 -27.06 15.45 -12.03
C GLY A 763 -26.10 15.05 -13.16
N LEU A 764 -26.58 14.43 -14.24
CA LEU A 764 -25.75 14.09 -15.41
C LEU A 764 -25.65 15.26 -16.40
N PRO A 765 -24.57 15.38 -17.19
CA PRO A 765 -24.42 16.44 -18.18
C PRO A 765 -25.52 16.41 -19.25
N ASP A 766 -25.98 17.59 -19.66
CA ASP A 766 -26.97 17.75 -20.74
C ASP A 766 -26.31 17.68 -22.13
N VAL A 767 -25.67 16.55 -22.40
CA VAL A 767 -24.97 16.27 -23.66
C VAL A 767 -25.29 14.84 -24.08
N ARG A 768 -25.47 14.59 -25.38
CA ARG A 768 -25.73 13.24 -25.89
C ARG A 768 -24.47 12.36 -25.81
N PHE A 769 -24.31 11.61 -24.73
CA PHE A 769 -23.15 10.73 -24.52
C PHE A 769 -23.41 9.23 -24.71
N ILE A 770 -24.68 8.82 -24.88
CA ILE A 770 -25.04 7.44 -25.21
C ILE A 770 -25.04 7.29 -26.73
N GLU A 771 -24.21 6.38 -27.22
CA GLU A 771 -24.09 6.04 -28.64
C GLU A 771 -25.13 5.01 -29.04
N LYS A 772 -25.20 3.90 -28.28
CA LYS A 772 -25.96 2.72 -28.66
C LYS A 772 -26.37 1.92 -27.43
N ILE A 773 -27.56 1.34 -27.47
CA ILE A 773 -28.06 0.40 -26.47
C ILE A 773 -28.42 -0.90 -27.18
N THR A 774 -27.93 -2.02 -26.63
CA THR A 774 -28.13 -3.35 -27.20
C THR A 774 -28.61 -4.32 -26.13
N PHE A 775 -29.59 -5.12 -26.50
CA PHE A 775 -30.15 -6.18 -25.68
C PHE A 775 -29.63 -7.52 -26.16
N TYR A 776 -29.22 -8.35 -25.20
CA TYR A 776 -28.77 -9.71 -25.44
C TYR A 776 -29.65 -10.68 -24.65
N GLY A 777 -30.19 -11.69 -25.31
CA GLY A 777 -30.95 -12.75 -24.66
C GLY A 777 -30.26 -14.09 -24.77
N TYR A 778 -30.25 -14.83 -23.66
CA TYR A 778 -29.73 -16.19 -23.56
C TYR A 778 -30.80 -17.18 -23.15
N LYS A 779 -30.81 -18.34 -23.85
CA LYS A 779 -31.57 -19.52 -23.47
C LYS A 779 -30.59 -20.67 -23.30
N GLY A 780 -30.30 -20.97 -22.04
CA GLY A 780 -29.15 -21.79 -21.67
C GLY A 780 -27.83 -21.11 -22.07
N ASP A 781 -26.95 -21.86 -22.72
CA ASP A 781 -25.65 -21.45 -23.24
C ASP A 781 -25.70 -20.64 -24.56
N LYS A 782 -26.85 -20.66 -25.24
CA LYS A 782 -27.02 -20.05 -26.57
C LYS A 782 -27.61 -18.66 -26.48
N GLN A 783 -26.91 -17.71 -27.09
CA GLN A 783 -27.51 -16.41 -27.42
C GLN A 783 -28.64 -16.64 -28.44
N PHE A 784 -29.87 -16.30 -28.08
CA PHE A 784 -31.03 -16.47 -28.95
C PHE A 784 -31.52 -15.17 -29.57
N PHE A 785 -31.12 -13.99 -29.04
CA PHE A 785 -31.28 -12.73 -29.74
C PHE A 785 -30.22 -11.69 -29.38
N LYS A 786 -30.05 -10.75 -30.31
CA LYS A 786 -29.30 -9.50 -30.16
C LYS A 786 -30.09 -8.41 -30.89
N VAL A 787 -30.63 -7.44 -30.15
CA VAL A 787 -31.42 -6.35 -30.73
C VAL A 787 -30.85 -5.02 -30.27
N SER A 788 -30.55 -4.14 -31.21
CA SER A 788 -30.11 -2.77 -30.92
C SER A 788 -31.25 -1.80 -31.11
N SER A 789 -31.43 -0.87 -30.18
CA SER A 789 -32.44 0.18 -30.32
C SER A 789 -31.91 1.34 -31.15
N GLU A 790 -32.76 1.94 -31.96
CA GLU A 790 -32.54 3.32 -32.40
C GLU A 790 -32.72 4.25 -31.19
N ILE A 791 -31.78 5.18 -31.01
CA ILE A 791 -31.80 6.14 -29.91
C ILE A 791 -32.14 7.50 -30.47
N THR A 792 -33.32 7.99 -30.11
CA THR A 792 -33.67 9.41 -30.23
C THR A 792 -33.57 10.05 -28.86
N ALA A 793 -32.86 11.16 -28.79
CA ALA A 793 -32.71 11.95 -27.57
C ALA A 793 -33.18 13.37 -27.86
N ILE A 794 -34.17 13.82 -27.08
CA ILE A 794 -34.62 15.22 -27.07
C ILE A 794 -34.50 15.66 -25.62
N ASP A 795 -33.64 16.66 -25.37
CA ASP A 795 -33.18 17.04 -24.03
C ASP A 795 -32.60 15.82 -23.27
N LYS A 796 -32.81 15.74 -21.95
CA LYS A 796 -32.49 14.59 -21.10
C LYS A 796 -33.42 13.38 -21.29
N THR A 797 -34.34 13.39 -22.26
CA THR A 797 -35.25 12.27 -22.50
C THR A 797 -34.69 11.36 -23.59
N ILE A 798 -34.52 10.09 -23.26
CA ILE A 798 -34.07 9.03 -24.17
C ILE A 798 -35.27 8.19 -24.56
N GLN A 799 -35.42 7.96 -25.86
CA GLN A 799 -36.35 7.01 -26.42
C GLN A 799 -35.57 5.88 -27.10
N LEU A 800 -35.95 4.65 -26.77
CA LEU A 800 -35.47 3.43 -27.40
C LEU A 800 -36.61 2.87 -28.25
N ILE A 801 -36.41 2.83 -29.56
CA ILE A 801 -37.40 2.32 -30.49
C ILE A 801 -36.96 0.93 -30.96
N PHE A 802 -37.82 -0.06 -30.75
CA PHE A 802 -37.59 -1.43 -31.21
C PHE A 802 -38.47 -1.76 -32.41
N ASN A 803 -37.94 -2.58 -33.32
CA ASN A 803 -38.75 -3.15 -34.37
C ASN A 803 -39.82 -4.08 -33.75
N PRO A 804 -41.13 -3.91 -34.05
CA PRO A 804 -42.19 -4.73 -33.45
C PRO A 804 -42.05 -6.23 -33.68
N PHE A 805 -41.55 -6.64 -34.85
CA PHE A 805 -41.35 -8.05 -35.17
C PHE A 805 -40.19 -8.64 -34.35
N GLU A 806 -39.08 -7.92 -34.26
CA GLU A 806 -37.93 -8.35 -33.46
C GLU A 806 -38.28 -8.36 -31.97
N PHE A 807 -38.92 -7.30 -31.46
CA PHE A 807 -39.32 -7.21 -30.06
C PHE A 807 -40.29 -8.33 -29.67
N ASN A 808 -41.34 -8.59 -30.46
CA ASN A 808 -42.29 -9.66 -30.15
C ASN A 808 -41.66 -11.06 -30.25
N ASN A 809 -40.77 -11.29 -31.21
CA ASN A 809 -40.09 -12.59 -31.33
C ASN A 809 -39.06 -12.84 -30.24
N CYS A 810 -38.44 -11.77 -29.72
CA CYS A 810 -37.37 -11.85 -28.74
C CYS A 810 -37.90 -11.73 -27.30
N MET A 811 -38.63 -10.66 -27.00
CA MET A 811 -38.96 -10.24 -25.63
C MET A 811 -40.17 -10.97 -25.02
N LEU A 812 -41.20 -11.30 -25.82
CA LEU A 812 -42.35 -12.09 -25.32
C LEU A 812 -41.94 -13.52 -24.94
N LYS A 813 -40.90 -14.06 -25.57
CA LYS A 813 -40.33 -15.38 -25.26
C LYS A 813 -39.28 -15.33 -24.14
N ALA A 814 -38.87 -14.13 -23.73
CA ALA A 814 -37.76 -13.89 -22.82
C ALA A 814 -38.17 -13.64 -21.36
N ILE A 815 -39.47 -13.65 -21.03
CA ILE A 815 -39.97 -13.42 -19.67
C ILE A 815 -39.41 -14.46 -18.66
N GLU A 816 -38.96 -15.63 -19.15
CA GLU A 816 -38.30 -16.68 -18.35
C GLU A 816 -36.78 -16.82 -18.63
N GLN A 817 -36.17 -15.88 -19.35
CA GLN A 817 -34.80 -16.01 -19.88
C GLN A 817 -33.82 -15.00 -19.27
N VAL A 818 -32.52 -15.22 -19.48
CA VAL A 818 -31.48 -14.29 -19.03
C VAL A 818 -31.31 -13.18 -20.07
N ILE A 819 -31.54 -11.93 -19.67
CA ILE A 819 -31.45 -10.75 -20.54
C ILE A 819 -30.42 -9.77 -20.00
N PHE A 820 -29.54 -9.30 -20.86
CA PHE A 820 -28.56 -8.25 -20.57
C PHE A 820 -28.83 -7.00 -21.41
N LEU A 821 -28.54 -5.86 -20.80
CA LEU A 821 -28.46 -4.55 -21.42
C LEU A 821 -27.00 -4.15 -21.54
N SER A 822 -26.57 -3.70 -22.72
CA SER A 822 -25.24 -3.14 -22.95
C SER A 822 -25.38 -1.73 -23.52
N ILE A 823 -24.77 -0.76 -22.83
CA ILE A 823 -24.83 0.66 -23.16
C ILE A 823 -23.44 1.11 -23.60
N LYS A 824 -23.31 1.48 -24.87
CA LYS A 824 -22.07 2.04 -25.45
C LYS A 824 -22.11 3.57 -25.36
N PHE A 825 -21.00 4.14 -24.91
CA PHE A 825 -20.83 5.58 -24.79
C PHE A 825 -19.99 6.15 -25.93
N ASN A 826 -20.19 7.43 -26.21
CA ASN A 826 -19.37 8.21 -27.13
C ASN A 826 -18.51 9.24 -26.38
N ASN A 827 -17.62 9.89 -27.11
CA ASN A 827 -16.61 10.81 -26.57
C ASN A 827 -17.10 12.25 -26.35
N ASN A 828 -18.41 12.54 -26.44
CA ASN A 828 -18.93 13.90 -26.35
C ASN A 828 -18.71 14.54 -24.96
N LEU A 829 -18.44 13.76 -23.92
CA LEU A 829 -18.15 14.24 -22.57
C LEU A 829 -16.69 14.69 -22.37
N LEU A 830 -15.77 14.41 -23.30
CA LEU A 830 -14.33 14.69 -23.11
C LEU A 830 -14.01 16.15 -22.81
N ASN A 831 -14.82 17.08 -23.32
CA ASN A 831 -14.64 18.53 -23.12
C ASN A 831 -15.33 19.07 -21.86
N ILE A 832 -16.04 18.22 -21.12
CA ILE A 832 -16.72 18.61 -19.88
C ILE A 832 -15.74 18.44 -18.71
N PRO A 833 -15.52 19.48 -17.89
CA PRO A 833 -14.71 19.37 -16.69
C PRO A 833 -15.13 18.19 -15.81
N GLY A 834 -14.16 17.40 -15.35
CA GLY A 834 -14.40 16.20 -14.54
C GLY A 834 -14.75 14.93 -15.32
N PHE A 835 -14.77 14.98 -16.66
CA PHE A 835 -14.98 13.80 -17.51
C PHE A 835 -13.81 13.46 -18.46
N LYS A 836 -12.81 14.36 -18.58
CA LYS A 836 -11.65 14.19 -19.48
C LYS A 836 -10.83 12.92 -19.22
N GLN A 837 -10.85 12.44 -17.97
CA GLN A 837 -10.02 11.35 -17.49
C GLN A 837 -10.60 9.97 -17.83
N TYR A 838 -11.87 9.87 -18.22
CA TYR A 838 -12.51 8.57 -18.46
C TYR A 838 -12.14 7.94 -19.81
N ASN A 839 -12.14 6.62 -19.83
CA ASN A 839 -12.27 5.80 -21.02
C ASN A 839 -13.76 5.54 -21.32
N PHE A 840 -14.19 5.77 -22.57
CA PHE A 840 -15.57 5.53 -23.05
C PHE A 840 -15.69 4.27 -23.93
N ASP A 841 -14.60 3.53 -24.12
CA ASP A 841 -14.56 2.39 -25.02
C ASP A 841 -15.30 1.17 -24.47
N SER A 842 -15.32 0.98 -23.15
CA SER A 842 -16.08 -0.09 -22.51
C SER A 842 -17.58 0.23 -22.48
N SER A 843 -18.40 -0.77 -22.79
CA SER A 843 -19.85 -0.70 -22.54
C SER A 843 -20.17 -0.86 -21.06
N TRP A 844 -21.23 -0.20 -20.60
CA TRP A 844 -21.84 -0.51 -19.31
C TRP A 844 -22.86 -1.63 -19.47
N GLU A 845 -22.64 -2.73 -18.76
CA GLU A 845 -23.37 -3.98 -18.94
C GLU A 845 -24.12 -4.36 -17.67
N ILE A 846 -25.40 -4.66 -17.83
CA ILE A 846 -26.31 -4.86 -16.70
C ILE A 846 -27.24 -6.02 -17.04
N ARG A 847 -27.43 -6.94 -16.09
CA ARG A 847 -28.54 -7.89 -16.21
C ARG A 847 -29.86 -7.19 -15.88
N ILE A 848 -30.82 -7.32 -16.77
CA ILE A 848 -32.12 -6.65 -16.67
C ILE A 848 -33.25 -7.67 -16.58
N GLN A 849 -34.43 -7.15 -16.23
CA GLN A 849 -35.69 -7.86 -16.35
C GLN A 849 -36.72 -6.98 -17.06
N VAL A 850 -37.68 -7.63 -17.70
CA VAL A 850 -38.76 -6.94 -18.43
C VAL A 850 -40.10 -7.39 -17.89
N ASP A 851 -40.79 -6.45 -17.26
CA ASP A 851 -42.05 -6.69 -16.58
C ASP A 851 -43.21 -6.14 -17.41
N LYS A 852 -44.30 -6.90 -17.49
CA LYS A 852 -45.54 -6.40 -18.09
C LYS A 852 -46.25 -5.46 -17.11
N ARG A 853 -46.65 -4.28 -17.57
CA ARG A 853 -47.34 -3.28 -16.72
C ARG A 853 -48.83 -3.60 -16.59
N ILE A 854 -49.41 -3.30 -15.42
CA ILE A 854 -50.85 -3.45 -15.14
C ILE A 854 -51.71 -2.68 -16.15
N ASN A 855 -51.27 -1.48 -16.54
CA ASN A 855 -52.01 -0.61 -17.47
C ASN A 855 -51.68 -0.89 -18.96
N GLY A 856 -50.99 -1.98 -19.28
CA GLY A 856 -50.48 -2.30 -20.61
C GLY A 856 -49.10 -1.67 -20.89
N GLY A 857 -48.37 -2.26 -21.84
CA GLY A 857 -46.96 -1.96 -22.10
C GLY A 857 -46.00 -2.74 -21.19
N TYR A 858 -44.72 -2.36 -21.23
CA TYR A 858 -43.61 -3.02 -20.55
C TYR A 858 -42.74 -2.04 -19.77
N ARG A 859 -42.04 -2.56 -18.76
CA ARG A 859 -41.00 -1.85 -18.01
C ARG A 859 -39.70 -2.63 -18.13
N ILE A 860 -38.60 -1.95 -18.44
CA ILE A 860 -37.25 -2.51 -18.42
C ILE A 860 -36.52 -1.91 -17.23
N ARG A 861 -35.98 -2.76 -16.36
CA ARG A 861 -35.22 -2.33 -15.18
C ARG A 861 -34.08 -3.30 -14.90
N ARG A 862 -33.11 -2.86 -14.09
CA ARG A 862 -32.08 -3.74 -13.52
C ARG A 862 -32.76 -4.91 -12.82
N HIS A 863 -32.26 -6.13 -13.03
CA HIS A 863 -32.84 -7.33 -12.45
C HIS A 863 -32.71 -7.29 -10.93
N ALA A 864 -33.80 -7.54 -10.20
CA ALA A 864 -33.83 -7.33 -8.74
C ALA A 864 -32.74 -8.12 -7.99
N THR A 865 -32.59 -9.40 -8.30
CA THR A 865 -31.56 -10.26 -7.67
C THR A 865 -30.22 -10.22 -8.40
N HIS A 866 -30.23 -10.27 -9.74
CA HIS A 866 -29.05 -10.55 -10.53
C HIS A 866 -28.49 -9.38 -11.33
N GLY A 867 -29.11 -8.20 -11.19
CA GLY A 867 -28.67 -7.00 -11.88
C GLY A 867 -27.43 -6.38 -11.27
N GLU A 868 -27.13 -6.71 -10.01
CA GLU A 868 -25.86 -6.40 -9.35
C GLU A 868 -25.01 -7.66 -9.17
N ILE A 869 -25.59 -8.74 -8.64
CA ILE A 869 -24.88 -10.00 -8.36
C ILE A 869 -25.06 -10.99 -9.52
N PRO A 870 -24.00 -11.35 -10.26
CA PRO A 870 -24.07 -12.37 -11.30
C PRO A 870 -24.73 -13.66 -10.83
N ASN A 871 -25.54 -14.29 -11.69
CA ASN A 871 -26.14 -15.59 -11.39
C ASN A 871 -25.10 -16.68 -11.62
N PHE A 872 -24.27 -16.95 -10.61
CA PHE A 872 -23.21 -17.95 -10.68
C PHE A 872 -23.72 -19.32 -11.11
N ARG A 873 -24.91 -19.72 -10.65
CA ARG A 873 -25.53 -20.99 -11.04
C ARG A 873 -25.73 -21.09 -12.55
N TRP A 874 -26.25 -20.05 -13.20
CA TRP A 874 -26.39 -19.99 -14.65
C TRP A 874 -25.03 -20.11 -15.35
N TYR A 875 -23.99 -19.41 -14.88
CA TYR A 875 -22.64 -19.53 -15.44
C TYR A 875 -22.10 -20.97 -15.35
N ASN A 876 -22.29 -21.63 -14.21
CA ASN A 876 -21.80 -22.99 -13.99
C ASN A 876 -22.59 -24.05 -14.79
N GLU A 877 -23.92 -23.95 -14.80
CA GLU A 877 -24.78 -24.91 -15.49
C GLU A 877 -24.64 -24.80 -17.02
N GLU A 878 -24.56 -23.58 -17.55
CA GLU A 878 -24.57 -23.34 -19.00
C GLU A 878 -23.17 -23.21 -19.60
N PHE A 879 -22.16 -22.84 -18.81
CA PHE A 879 -20.77 -22.71 -19.26
C PHE A 879 -19.79 -23.50 -18.35
N PRO A 880 -20.02 -24.81 -18.14
CA PRO A 880 -19.31 -25.62 -17.14
C PRO A 880 -17.81 -25.79 -17.41
N ASN A 881 -17.37 -25.59 -18.66
CA ASN A 881 -15.94 -25.65 -19.01
C ASN A 881 -15.17 -24.39 -18.57
N GLU A 882 -15.85 -23.26 -18.46
CA GLU A 882 -15.24 -21.97 -18.14
C GLU A 882 -15.47 -21.58 -16.67
N TYR A 883 -16.68 -21.84 -16.15
CA TYR A 883 -17.08 -21.47 -14.78
C TYR A 883 -17.44 -22.68 -13.91
N PRO A 884 -16.66 -23.77 -13.91
CA PRO A 884 -16.94 -24.87 -13.00
C PRO A 884 -16.79 -24.38 -11.57
N TYR A 885 -17.80 -24.58 -10.73
CA TYR A 885 -17.65 -24.40 -9.30
C TYR A 885 -18.36 -25.51 -8.53
N ASP A 886 -17.77 -25.85 -7.39
CA ASP A 886 -18.23 -26.95 -6.55
C ASP A 886 -19.58 -26.64 -5.89
N LYS A 887 -20.46 -27.63 -5.79
CA LYS A 887 -21.81 -27.45 -5.21
C LYS A 887 -21.78 -27.09 -3.71
N ASP A 888 -20.62 -27.25 -3.08
CA ASP A 888 -20.36 -26.88 -1.68
C ASP A 888 -20.06 -25.37 -1.48
N LEU A 889 -19.98 -24.58 -2.56
CA LEU A 889 -20.00 -23.12 -2.46
C LEU A 889 -21.43 -22.68 -2.08
N PRO A 890 -21.61 -21.70 -1.16
CA PRO A 890 -22.93 -21.30 -0.72
C PRO A 890 -23.83 -20.95 -1.92
N LYS A 891 -24.99 -21.63 -1.99
CA LYS A 891 -26.01 -21.40 -3.01
C LYS A 891 -26.49 -19.96 -3.06
#